data_AF-A0A1N6FG97-F1
#
_entry.id   AF-A0A1N6FG97-F1
#
_cell.length_a   1.000
_cell.length_b   1.000
_cell.length_c   1.000
_cell.angle_alpha   90.00
_cell.angle_beta   90.00
_cell.angle_gamma   90.00
#
_symmetry.space_group_name_H-M   'P 1'
#
loop_
_entity.id
_entity.type
_entity.pdbx_description
1 polymer ?
#
loop_
_entity_poly.entity_id
_entity_poly.type
_entity_poly.pdbx_seq_one_letter_code
_entity_poly.pdbx_strand_id
1 'polypeptide(L)'
;MAYHEALRATRVLAGLRLRRLHNIMTVTTLRRLSKGVAKGDHRQATPAKAGIGWLVMLCVAAMMASSFGNSTRAFLLTLYCQGNAACSGISSMLSPRIAAYAHMTPFSDGMTRGMTMLMSVMGLFALLYPFVSSMRSGPDWDFEWIATLPMTRTTLLCTRIAERALINPTAWLAFGITGGITAWYANAGWLTPLYTLLIIPPLLLLVASLWTVLDLGLHVMLPPAALRNFQAILMLVVGPVVYLVMSLQSPTARHYALMLAGHTPQWAIWTPPGVAIQILSAPFELHALSLYGILLVEAGMVALLSVLFLRFQLRAGIVTHGLRESGRSARHTRKSREDEQTRERTRNAGRVWLSPVKRRELILLLRDRRHLIQCLGLPLMMVFGQFLLNDHLGATVMQNPAFTASVAFFIGAYTFMQTVMPALITEGERLWLLYTFPRSLAGVLLEKAQFYCGIALIYPLLLFAGCMTLSHLAPWHFAVGALLVLLGLPIYAVIALSLGVLSGMPAETGRRQLGIRYAYLFMALAGFYIYALASHVWWQQITTPILCGALAFALWQKASDRLPYLLDPTATPPSQVSLADGLIAAMLFFVLQFIAGYVLKQTVHVDAFTRVLLGYVCAGAVTYLLMRTAFWSLKTRGIPHVLGPQPIRAVAYGAAIGVLCGGVGLLYLWLTRRYGFAPAIPPTLLSPSARLALCALTVCAAPVFEEFVFRGLIFGGMRRSLNVLLSALGSAALFAIVHPPFSMLPVFALGLGTAWVYGRKKMLLASMATHAVYNAIVVGFQLATLYT
;
A
#
# COMPACT_ATOMS: atom_id res chain seq x y z
N MET A 1 -39.27 30.68 -13.59
CA MET A 1 -39.12 29.21 -13.74
C MET A 1 -37.66 28.77 -13.86
N ALA A 2 -36.87 29.33 -14.79
CA ALA A 2 -35.49 28.90 -15.06
C ALA A 2 -34.52 28.86 -13.84
N TYR A 3 -34.63 29.82 -12.89
CA TYR A 3 -33.78 29.82 -11.68
C TYR A 3 -34.09 28.66 -10.72
N HIS A 4 -35.38 28.35 -10.54
CA HIS A 4 -35.81 27.22 -9.70
C HIS A 4 -35.41 25.87 -10.31
N GLU A 5 -35.47 25.75 -11.63
CA GLU A 5 -35.02 24.56 -12.35
C GLU A 5 -33.50 24.37 -12.24
N ALA A 6 -32.73 25.46 -12.39
CA ALA A 6 -31.28 25.45 -12.18
C ALA A 6 -30.90 24.95 -10.78
N LEU A 7 -31.57 25.48 -9.76
CA LEU A 7 -31.27 25.17 -8.36
C LEU A 7 -31.68 23.74 -7.99
N ARG A 8 -32.80 23.24 -8.52
CA ARG A 8 -33.20 21.84 -8.40
C ARG A 8 -32.21 20.91 -9.09
N ALA A 9 -31.78 21.22 -10.31
CA ALA A 9 -30.81 20.43 -11.05
C ALA A 9 -29.45 20.36 -10.34
N THR A 10 -28.95 21.50 -9.83
CA THR A 10 -27.72 21.54 -9.05
C THR A 10 -27.82 20.70 -7.79
N ARG A 11 -28.94 20.78 -7.05
CA ARG A 11 -29.18 19.93 -5.88
C ARG A 11 -29.22 18.44 -6.22
N VAL A 12 -29.85 18.07 -7.33
CA VAL A 12 -29.93 16.67 -7.78
C VAL A 12 -28.55 16.15 -8.19
N LEU A 13 -27.81 16.88 -9.03
CA LEU A 13 -26.48 16.45 -9.48
C LEU A 13 -25.47 16.41 -8.34
N ALA A 14 -25.45 17.44 -7.48
CA ALA A 14 -24.64 17.44 -6.28
C ALA A 14 -25.04 16.29 -5.33
N GLY A 15 -26.34 16.06 -5.15
CA GLY A 15 -26.87 14.96 -4.33
C GLY A 15 -26.49 13.58 -4.87
N LEU A 16 -26.55 13.36 -6.19
CA LEU A 16 -26.12 12.12 -6.83
C LEU A 16 -24.62 11.89 -6.67
N ARG A 17 -23.79 12.92 -6.84
CA ARG A 17 -22.34 12.78 -6.67
C ARG A 17 -21.93 12.62 -5.21
N LEU A 18 -22.59 13.32 -4.28
CA LEU A 18 -22.46 13.09 -2.84
C LEU A 18 -22.86 11.67 -2.47
N ARG A 19 -23.95 11.15 -3.02
CA ARG A 19 -24.34 9.73 -2.84
C ARG A 19 -23.33 8.78 -3.44
N ARG A 20 -22.74 9.07 -4.60
CA ARG A 20 -21.66 8.26 -5.19
C ARG A 20 -20.43 8.24 -4.30
N LEU A 21 -19.98 9.40 -3.79
CA LEU A 21 -18.86 9.50 -2.85
C LEU A 21 -19.19 8.81 -1.52
N HIS A 22 -20.38 9.03 -1.00
CA HIS A 22 -20.87 8.35 0.19
C HIS A 22 -20.86 6.84 -0.02
N ASN A 23 -21.41 6.33 -1.13
CA ASN A 23 -21.37 4.91 -1.47
C ASN A 23 -19.93 4.39 -1.65
N ILE A 24 -19.01 5.18 -2.21
CA ILE A 24 -17.58 4.80 -2.25
C ILE A 24 -17.02 4.68 -0.83
N MET A 25 -17.43 5.56 0.09
CA MET A 25 -17.06 5.50 1.52
C MET A 25 -17.84 4.43 2.32
N THR A 26 -19.05 4.07 1.91
CA THR A 26 -19.98 3.21 2.67
C THR A 26 -20.23 1.83 2.09
N VAL A 27 -19.72 1.52 0.88
CA VAL A 27 -19.45 0.13 0.45
C VAL A 27 -18.43 -0.54 1.41
N THR A 28 -17.87 0.22 2.35
CA THR A 28 -17.11 -0.25 3.51
C THR A 28 -17.82 -0.13 4.88
N THR A 29 -19.12 0.18 4.96
CA THR A 29 -19.91 0.21 6.20
C THR A 29 -21.17 -0.64 6.17
N LEU A 30 -21.27 -1.49 7.21
CA LEU A 30 -22.46 -2.03 7.88
C LEU A 30 -23.82 -1.88 7.17
N ARG A 31 -24.36 -3.02 6.73
CA ARG A 31 -25.80 -3.26 6.82
C ARG A 31 -26.09 -4.28 7.93
N ARG A 32 -26.93 -3.80 8.85
CA ARG A 32 -27.44 -4.34 10.12
C ARG A 32 -27.57 -5.86 10.23
N LEU A 33 -27.16 -6.35 11.41
CA LEU A 33 -27.87 -7.37 12.18
C LEU A 33 -29.38 -7.05 12.20
N SER A 34 -30.18 -7.69 11.34
CA SER A 34 -31.61 -7.88 11.63
C SER A 34 -31.81 -9.31 12.11
N LYS A 35 -32.24 -9.41 13.37
CA LYS A 35 -32.90 -10.60 13.93
C LYS A 35 -33.94 -11.13 12.94
N GLY A 36 -34.04 -12.45 12.82
CA GLY A 36 -35.15 -13.09 12.14
C GLY A 36 -34.76 -14.42 11.52
N VAL A 37 -34.91 -15.49 12.30
CA VAL A 37 -35.13 -16.85 11.77
C VAL A 37 -36.27 -16.76 10.76
N ALA A 38 -35.97 -16.98 9.48
CA ALA A 38 -36.99 -17.23 8.47
C ALA A 38 -36.62 -18.53 7.76
N LYS A 39 -37.37 -19.60 8.09
CA LYS A 39 -37.49 -20.82 7.30
C LYS A 39 -38.00 -20.42 5.91
N GLY A 40 -37.25 -20.74 4.85
CA GLY A 40 -37.67 -20.55 3.48
C GLY A 40 -36.61 -21.04 2.52
N ASP A 41 -36.97 -22.03 1.70
CA ASP A 41 -36.12 -22.87 0.84
C ASP A 41 -35.63 -22.16 -0.44
N HIS A 42 -35.17 -20.91 -0.32
CA HIS A 42 -34.53 -20.17 -1.40
C HIS A 42 -33.05 -19.99 -1.08
N ARG A 43 -32.19 -20.48 -2.00
CA ARG A 43 -30.73 -20.36 -1.98
C ARG A 43 -30.29 -18.97 -1.49
N GLN A 44 -29.93 -18.88 -0.21
CA GLN A 44 -29.50 -17.64 0.41
C GLN A 44 -28.12 -17.27 -0.12
N ALA A 45 -28.04 -16.11 -0.77
CA ALA A 45 -26.76 -15.46 -1.03
C ALA A 45 -26.03 -15.27 0.30
N THR A 46 -24.78 -15.74 0.37
CA THR A 46 -23.93 -15.53 1.55
C THR A 46 -23.81 -14.03 1.83
N PRO A 47 -23.95 -13.58 3.09
CA PRO A 47 -23.87 -12.17 3.42
C PRO A 47 -22.49 -11.62 3.05
N ALA A 48 -22.46 -10.48 2.35
CA ALA A 48 -21.25 -9.75 2.10
C ALA A 48 -20.55 -9.44 3.43
N LYS A 49 -19.32 -9.93 3.61
CA LYS A 49 -18.54 -9.66 4.82
C LYS A 49 -18.28 -8.16 4.92
N ALA A 50 -18.96 -7.50 5.85
CA ALA A 50 -18.65 -6.14 6.29
C ALA A 50 -17.21 -6.13 6.85
N GLY A 51 -16.36 -5.25 6.33
CA GLY A 51 -14.96 -5.16 6.72
C GLY A 51 -14.63 -3.84 7.40
N ILE A 52 -13.51 -3.84 8.15
CA ILE A 52 -12.82 -2.71 8.82
C ILE A 52 -12.37 -1.60 7.82
N GLY A 53 -12.86 -1.61 6.58
CA GLY A 53 -12.38 -0.77 5.47
C GLY A 53 -12.55 0.73 5.69
N TRP A 54 -13.61 1.16 6.38
CA TRP A 54 -13.79 2.58 6.69
C TRP A 54 -12.72 3.08 7.67
N LEU A 55 -12.38 2.27 8.69
CA LEU A 55 -11.36 2.63 9.67
C LEU A 55 -10.00 2.80 8.98
N VAL A 56 -9.66 1.91 8.04
CA VAL A 56 -8.43 2.05 7.24
C VAL A 56 -8.45 3.34 6.42
N MET A 57 -9.56 3.65 5.73
CA MET A 57 -9.68 4.88 4.95
C MET A 57 -9.59 6.14 5.82
N LEU A 58 -10.21 6.13 7.01
CA LEU A 58 -10.16 7.24 7.95
C LEU A 58 -8.76 7.42 8.53
N CYS A 59 -8.07 6.33 8.90
CA CYS A 59 -6.68 6.37 9.33
C CYS A 59 -5.76 6.90 8.24
N VAL A 60 -5.91 6.45 6.99
CA VAL A 60 -5.10 6.94 5.86
C VAL A 60 -5.38 8.41 5.60
N ALA A 61 -6.65 8.84 5.59
CA ALA A 61 -7.00 10.25 5.41
C ALA A 61 -6.41 11.13 6.53
N ALA A 62 -6.47 10.66 7.79
CA ALA A 62 -5.87 11.35 8.93
C ALA A 62 -4.33 11.42 8.81
N MET A 63 -3.66 10.33 8.40
CA MET A 63 -2.21 10.31 8.16
C MET A 63 -1.82 11.26 7.03
N MET A 64 -2.58 11.29 5.93
CA MET A 64 -2.33 12.20 4.81
C MET A 64 -2.52 13.66 5.24
N ALA A 65 -3.61 13.97 5.96
CA ALA A 65 -3.85 15.30 6.47
C ALA A 65 -2.76 15.75 7.45
N SER A 66 -2.31 14.86 8.34
CA SER A 66 -1.22 15.11 9.28
C SER A 66 0.12 15.32 8.56
N SER A 67 0.46 14.46 7.60
CA SER A 67 1.69 14.59 6.81
C SER A 67 1.72 15.90 6.03
N PHE A 68 0.63 16.23 5.35
CA PHE A 68 0.54 17.47 4.58
C PHE A 68 0.54 18.70 5.49
N GLY A 69 -0.15 18.63 6.63
CA GLY A 69 -0.10 19.70 7.62
C GLY A 69 1.30 19.93 8.18
N ASN A 70 2.03 18.86 8.49
CA ASN A 70 3.42 18.97 8.90
C ASN A 70 4.32 19.58 7.81
N SER A 71 4.07 19.27 6.52
CA SER A 71 4.79 19.91 5.40
C SER A 71 4.57 21.42 5.34
N THR A 72 3.31 21.86 5.39
CA THR A 72 2.97 23.29 5.34
C THR A 72 3.56 24.02 6.55
N ARG A 73 3.48 23.42 7.73
CA ARG A 73 4.07 23.96 8.96
C ARG A 73 5.59 24.10 8.82
N ALA A 74 6.28 23.06 8.34
CA ALA A 74 7.72 23.08 8.17
C ALA A 74 8.14 24.22 7.22
N PHE A 75 7.49 24.33 6.07
CA PHE A 75 7.78 25.39 5.10
C PHE A 75 7.56 26.80 5.66
N LEU A 76 6.47 27.01 6.39
CA LEU A 76 6.15 28.30 7.01
C LEU A 76 7.25 28.71 8.02
N LEU A 77 7.68 27.78 8.88
CA LEU A 77 8.74 28.04 9.85
C LEU A 77 10.09 28.29 9.18
N THR A 78 10.38 27.61 8.07
CA THR A 78 11.60 27.85 7.29
C THR A 78 11.58 29.22 6.63
N LEU A 79 10.45 29.67 6.06
CA LEU A 79 10.29 31.03 5.53
C LEU A 79 10.48 32.09 6.61
N TYR A 80 9.91 31.88 7.80
CA TYR A 80 10.09 32.76 8.95
C TYR A 80 11.57 32.91 9.32
N CYS A 81 12.30 31.79 9.39
CA CYS A 81 13.71 31.80 9.75
C CYS A 81 14.65 32.38 8.70
N GLN A 82 14.30 32.37 7.41
CA GLN A 82 15.09 33.06 6.39
C GLN A 82 15.06 34.58 6.54
N GLY A 83 13.94 35.12 7.02
CA GLY A 83 13.74 36.57 7.18
C GLY A 83 14.06 37.11 8.58
N ASN A 84 14.47 36.25 9.53
CA ASN A 84 14.56 36.67 10.95
C ASN A 84 15.82 36.14 11.65
N ALA A 85 16.61 37.06 12.21
CA ALA A 85 17.82 36.78 12.98
C ALA A 85 17.54 35.97 14.27
N ALA A 86 16.30 35.95 14.75
CA ALA A 86 15.87 35.15 15.92
C ALA A 86 16.06 33.63 15.74
N CYS A 87 16.26 33.16 14.50
CA CYS A 87 16.56 31.75 14.23
C CYS A 87 18.07 31.42 14.23
N SER A 88 18.96 32.41 14.42
CA SER A 88 20.40 32.17 14.51
C SER A 88 20.75 31.34 15.76
N GLY A 89 21.56 30.29 15.59
CA GLY A 89 22.00 29.41 16.68
C GLY A 89 21.02 28.30 17.11
N ILE A 90 19.85 28.17 16.48
CA ILE A 90 18.91 27.07 16.78
C ILE A 90 19.16 25.90 15.82
N SER A 91 19.49 24.73 16.37
CA SER A 91 19.88 23.53 15.59
C SER A 91 18.73 22.89 14.79
N SER A 92 17.47 23.16 15.14
CA SER A 92 16.30 22.64 14.43
C SER A 92 15.27 23.73 14.16
N MET A 93 14.99 23.98 12.88
CA MET A 93 13.95 24.92 12.43
C MET A 93 12.53 24.51 12.86
N LEU A 94 12.34 23.26 13.28
CA LEU A 94 11.08 22.70 13.80
C LEU A 94 10.93 22.85 15.32
N SER A 95 11.84 23.55 15.99
CA SER A 95 11.80 23.70 17.45
C SER A 95 10.50 24.40 17.92
N PRO A 96 9.94 23.99 19.08
CA PRO A 96 8.77 24.65 19.65
C PRO A 96 8.99 26.15 19.93
N ARG A 97 10.23 26.56 20.17
CA ARG A 97 10.61 27.96 20.41
C ARG A 97 10.41 28.83 19.17
N ILE A 98 10.89 28.38 18.00
CA ILE A 98 10.69 29.09 16.73
C ILE A 98 9.20 29.20 16.40
N ALA A 99 8.44 28.12 16.64
CA ALA A 99 7.00 28.14 16.43
C ALA A 99 6.30 29.20 17.31
N ALA A 100 6.71 29.35 18.57
CA ALA A 100 6.17 30.38 19.45
C ALA A 100 6.51 31.80 18.97
N TYR A 101 7.74 32.05 18.50
CA TYR A 101 8.12 33.35 17.94
C TYR A 101 7.36 33.69 16.66
N ALA A 102 7.18 32.71 15.77
CA ALA A 102 6.40 32.88 14.54
C ALA A 102 4.94 33.24 14.82
N HIS A 103 4.35 32.75 15.92
CA HIS A 103 2.98 33.11 16.33
C HIS A 103 2.84 34.57 16.79
N MET A 104 3.92 35.19 17.26
CA MET A 104 3.90 36.52 17.85
C MET A 104 4.25 37.63 16.84
N THR A 105 4.52 37.28 15.59
CA THR A 105 5.06 38.20 14.58
C THR A 105 4.15 38.26 13.35
N PRO A 106 3.85 39.45 12.81
CA PRO A 106 3.11 39.57 11.56
C PRO A 106 3.93 39.02 10.39
N PHE A 107 3.24 38.54 9.35
CA PHE A 107 3.91 37.97 8.19
C PHE A 107 4.67 39.06 7.42
N SER A 108 5.94 38.80 7.14
CA SER A 108 6.75 39.66 6.27
C SER A 108 6.35 39.52 4.80
N ASP A 109 6.71 40.49 3.95
CA ASP A 109 6.45 40.43 2.50
C ASP A 109 7.06 39.19 1.83
N GLY A 110 8.21 38.72 2.32
CA GLY A 110 8.82 37.47 1.85
C GLY A 110 7.98 36.25 2.20
N MET A 111 7.43 36.21 3.42
CA MET A 111 6.59 35.13 3.91
C MET A 111 5.24 35.09 3.18
N THR A 112 4.60 36.25 2.98
CA THR A 112 3.35 36.37 2.21
C THR A 112 3.53 35.88 0.76
N ARG A 113 4.64 36.25 0.11
CA ARG A 113 4.97 35.76 -1.25
C ARG A 113 5.24 34.25 -1.27
N GLY A 114 6.00 33.72 -0.33
CA GLY A 114 6.28 32.28 -0.24
C GLY A 114 5.01 31.46 0.02
N MET A 115 4.12 31.91 0.90
CA MET A 115 2.83 31.27 1.16
C MET A 115 1.87 31.41 -0.02
N THR A 116 1.91 32.52 -0.76
CA THR A 116 1.16 32.70 -2.02
C THR A 116 1.59 31.69 -3.08
N MET A 117 2.91 31.47 -3.21
CA MET A 117 3.45 30.43 -4.09
C MET A 117 2.93 29.04 -3.67
N LEU A 118 3.01 28.70 -2.38
CA LEU A 118 2.51 27.41 -1.88
C LEU A 118 1.02 27.21 -2.15
N MET A 119 0.19 28.23 -1.88
CA MET A 119 -1.25 28.19 -2.14
C MET A 119 -1.55 28.03 -3.64
N SER A 120 -0.75 28.68 -4.50
CA SER A 120 -0.87 28.55 -5.96
C SER A 120 -0.48 27.15 -6.45
N VAL A 121 0.59 26.58 -5.91
CA VAL A 121 1.01 25.19 -6.18
C VAL A 121 -0.08 24.21 -5.73
N MET A 122 -0.73 24.46 -4.59
CA MET A 122 -1.88 23.67 -4.12
C MET A 122 -3.08 23.79 -5.04
N GLY A 123 -3.38 24.99 -5.52
CA GLY A 123 -4.44 25.21 -6.50
C GLY A 123 -4.16 24.48 -7.81
N LEU A 124 -2.92 24.50 -8.29
CA LEU A 124 -2.50 23.75 -9.47
C LEU A 124 -2.65 22.24 -9.26
N PHE A 125 -2.23 21.71 -8.11
CA PHE A 125 -2.43 20.30 -7.78
C PHE A 125 -3.93 19.93 -7.74
N ALA A 126 -4.76 20.75 -7.09
CA ALA A 126 -6.20 20.57 -7.00
C ALA A 126 -6.92 20.63 -8.36
N LEU A 127 -6.36 21.38 -9.31
CA LEU A 127 -6.83 21.46 -10.70
C LEU A 127 -6.43 20.24 -11.52
N LEU A 128 -5.16 19.86 -11.50
CA LEU A 128 -4.60 18.86 -12.41
C LEU A 128 -4.87 17.42 -11.95
N TYR A 129 -4.84 17.15 -10.64
CA TYR A 129 -4.96 15.78 -10.11
C TYR A 129 -6.31 15.11 -10.42
N PRO A 130 -7.48 15.77 -10.26
CA PRO A 130 -8.78 15.18 -10.62
C PRO A 130 -8.88 14.83 -12.12
N PHE A 131 -8.36 15.71 -12.98
CA PHE A 131 -8.36 15.49 -14.42
C PHE A 131 -7.45 14.32 -14.83
N VAL A 132 -6.31 14.19 -14.17
CA VAL A 132 -5.37 13.08 -14.36
C VAL A 132 -5.95 11.75 -13.86
N SER A 133 -6.67 11.77 -12.73
CA SER A 133 -7.20 10.57 -12.07
C SER A 133 -8.52 10.04 -12.67
N SER A 134 -9.32 10.87 -13.34
CA SER A 134 -10.59 10.50 -14.00
C SER A 134 -10.44 9.39 -15.05
N MET A 135 -9.21 9.13 -15.51
CA MET A 135 -8.85 8.05 -16.44
C MET A 135 -9.08 6.62 -15.90
N ARG A 136 -9.06 6.41 -14.58
CA ARG A 136 -9.16 5.05 -13.97
C ARG A 136 -10.59 4.55 -13.79
N SER A 137 -11.57 5.45 -13.73
CA SER A 137 -12.97 5.14 -13.44
C SER A 137 -13.82 4.81 -14.68
N GLY A 138 -13.20 4.79 -15.87
CA GLY A 138 -13.93 4.90 -17.13
C GLY A 138 -14.31 6.36 -17.40
N PRO A 139 -14.73 6.71 -18.63
CA PRO A 139 -15.09 8.07 -18.93
C PRO A 139 -16.30 8.45 -18.05
N ASP A 140 -16.13 9.43 -17.16
CA ASP A 140 -17.24 10.16 -16.51
C ASP A 140 -17.95 11.02 -17.59
N TRP A 141 -18.36 10.37 -18.69
CA TRP A 141 -19.07 10.96 -19.81
C TRP A 141 -20.54 11.19 -19.45
N ASP A 142 -20.74 11.73 -18.25
CA ASP A 142 -22.05 12.12 -17.77
C ASP A 142 -22.56 13.34 -18.56
N PHE A 143 -21.69 14.09 -19.26
CA PHE A 143 -22.12 15.32 -19.94
C PHE A 143 -23.06 15.07 -21.11
N GLU A 144 -22.90 13.99 -21.88
CA GLU A 144 -23.90 13.58 -22.89
C GLU A 144 -25.25 13.31 -22.25
N TRP A 145 -25.26 12.60 -21.12
CA TRP A 145 -26.47 12.32 -20.37
C TRP A 145 -27.08 13.57 -19.74
N ILE A 146 -26.28 14.43 -19.11
CA ILE A 146 -26.71 15.71 -18.53
C ILE A 146 -27.24 16.64 -19.63
N ALA A 147 -26.66 16.60 -20.84
CA ALA A 147 -27.14 17.37 -22.00
C ALA A 147 -28.51 16.92 -22.52
N THR A 148 -29.01 15.74 -22.11
CA THR A 148 -30.40 15.33 -22.37
C THR A 148 -31.41 15.97 -21.42
N LEU A 149 -30.96 16.60 -20.33
CA LEU A 149 -31.87 17.29 -19.41
C LEU A 149 -32.49 18.52 -20.10
N PRO A 150 -33.77 18.84 -19.82
CA PRO A 150 -34.47 19.96 -20.44
C PRO A 150 -34.02 21.30 -19.85
N MET A 151 -32.75 21.66 -20.05
CA MET A 151 -32.11 22.85 -19.49
C MET A 151 -31.35 23.61 -20.58
N THR A 152 -31.25 24.94 -20.44
CA THR A 152 -30.39 25.71 -21.32
C THR A 152 -28.92 25.34 -21.12
N ARG A 153 -28.11 25.40 -22.17
CA ARG A 153 -26.66 25.09 -22.12
C ARG A 153 -25.94 25.92 -21.06
N THR A 154 -26.31 27.19 -20.90
CA THR A 154 -25.71 28.09 -19.89
C THR A 154 -26.03 27.61 -18.47
N THR A 155 -27.29 27.28 -18.21
CA THR A 155 -27.72 26.77 -16.90
C THR A 155 -26.99 25.47 -16.55
N LEU A 156 -26.85 24.57 -17.52
CA LEU A 156 -26.17 23.28 -17.36
C LEU A 156 -24.68 23.46 -17.03
N LEU A 157 -23.98 24.36 -17.73
CA LEU A 157 -22.58 24.69 -17.45
C LEU A 157 -22.40 25.31 -16.05
N CYS A 158 -23.24 26.27 -15.67
CA CYS A 158 -23.20 26.87 -14.34
C CYS A 158 -23.48 25.84 -13.23
N THR A 159 -24.47 24.97 -13.43
CA THR A 159 -24.78 23.87 -12.53
C THR A 159 -23.60 22.90 -12.39
N ARG A 160 -22.90 22.58 -13.47
CA ARG A 160 -21.72 21.69 -13.45
C ARG A 160 -20.54 22.30 -12.71
N ILE A 161 -20.27 23.59 -12.93
CA ILE A 161 -19.22 24.32 -12.20
C ILE A 161 -19.56 24.38 -10.70
N ALA A 162 -20.80 24.72 -10.34
CA ALA A 162 -21.24 24.77 -8.94
C ALA A 162 -21.15 23.39 -8.26
N GLU A 163 -21.59 22.33 -8.94
CA GLU A 163 -21.49 20.95 -8.46
C GLU A 163 -20.02 20.54 -8.20
N ARG A 164 -19.12 20.84 -9.14
CA ARG A 164 -17.68 20.58 -8.99
C ARG A 164 -17.03 21.42 -7.90
N ALA A 165 -17.46 22.67 -7.71
CA ALA A 165 -16.96 23.54 -6.64
C ALA A 165 -17.35 22.99 -5.26
N LEU A 166 -18.60 22.54 -5.10
CA LEU A 166 -19.08 21.96 -3.85
C LEU A 166 -18.42 20.60 -3.55
N ILE A 167 -18.19 19.79 -4.58
CA ILE A 167 -17.81 18.37 -4.44
C ILE A 167 -16.44 18.11 -5.09
N ASN A 168 -15.39 18.72 -4.52
CA ASN A 168 -14.00 18.46 -4.89
C ASN A 168 -13.13 18.17 -3.66
N PRO A 169 -13.01 16.88 -3.22
CA PRO A 169 -12.31 16.55 -1.98
C PRO A 169 -10.83 16.93 -2.00
N THR A 170 -10.19 16.89 -3.18
CA THR A 170 -8.78 17.27 -3.34
C THR A 170 -8.56 18.75 -3.14
N ALA A 171 -9.44 19.61 -3.66
CA ALA A 171 -9.35 21.05 -3.46
C ALA A 171 -9.67 21.45 -2.02
N TRP A 172 -10.67 20.81 -1.39
CA TRP A 172 -10.98 21.00 0.03
C TRP A 172 -9.78 20.67 0.94
N LEU A 173 -9.11 19.54 0.70
CA LEU A 173 -7.92 19.17 1.47
C LEU A 173 -6.74 20.12 1.21
N ALA A 174 -6.48 20.45 -0.05
CA ALA A 174 -5.34 21.30 -0.43
C ALA A 174 -5.45 22.72 0.15
N PHE A 175 -6.61 23.37 0.00
CA PHE A 175 -6.84 24.72 0.50
C PHE A 175 -7.14 24.73 2.01
N GLY A 176 -7.89 23.76 2.52
CA GLY A 176 -8.28 23.72 3.92
C GLY A 176 -7.12 23.52 4.88
N ILE A 177 -6.20 22.60 4.59
CA ILE A 177 -5.05 22.37 5.47
C ILE A 177 -4.05 23.53 5.35
N THR A 178 -3.77 23.99 4.12
CA THR A 178 -2.83 25.11 3.90
C THR A 178 -3.35 26.41 4.52
N GLY A 179 -4.63 26.71 4.30
CA GLY A 179 -5.29 27.87 4.89
C GLY A 179 -5.38 27.80 6.41
N GLY A 180 -5.76 26.65 6.96
CA GLY A 180 -5.85 26.45 8.40
C GLY A 180 -4.52 26.67 9.13
N ILE A 181 -3.43 26.10 8.60
CA ILE A 181 -2.09 26.31 9.19
C ILE A 181 -1.64 27.76 9.05
N THR A 182 -1.90 28.37 7.90
CA THR A 182 -1.54 29.78 7.68
C THR A 182 -2.27 30.70 8.65
N ALA A 183 -3.59 30.55 8.80
CA ALA A 183 -4.39 31.34 9.72
C ALA A 183 -4.00 31.12 11.18
N TRP A 184 -3.68 29.87 11.56
CA TRP A 184 -3.20 29.54 12.90
C TRP A 184 -1.91 30.31 13.24
N TYR A 185 -0.94 30.29 12.32
CA TYR A 185 0.33 31.01 12.51
C TYR A 185 0.23 32.53 12.32
N ALA A 186 -0.78 33.01 11.59
CA ALA A 186 -1.15 34.43 11.52
C ALA A 186 -1.91 34.93 12.76
N ASN A 187 -1.90 34.17 13.86
CA ASN A 187 -2.51 34.53 15.14
C ASN A 187 -4.05 34.62 15.13
N ALA A 188 -4.73 33.88 14.23
CA ALA A 188 -6.20 33.81 14.22
C ALA A 188 -6.79 32.99 15.39
N GLY A 189 -5.98 32.23 16.12
CA GLY A 189 -6.41 31.44 17.29
C GLY A 189 -7.59 30.51 16.98
N TRP A 190 -8.63 30.54 17.83
CA TRP A 190 -9.84 29.72 17.67
C TRP A 190 -10.70 30.13 16.45
N LEU A 191 -10.47 31.30 15.84
CA LEU A 191 -11.15 31.72 14.63
C LEU A 191 -10.56 31.09 13.36
N THR A 192 -9.44 30.37 13.46
CA THR A 192 -8.78 29.66 12.35
C THR A 192 -9.75 28.89 11.43
N PRO A 193 -10.72 28.10 11.93
CA PRO A 193 -11.67 27.40 11.07
C PRO A 193 -12.57 28.35 10.27
N LEU A 194 -12.97 29.48 10.86
CA LEU A 194 -13.84 30.47 10.22
C LEU A 194 -13.10 31.19 9.08
N TYR A 195 -11.87 31.66 9.32
CA TYR A 195 -11.02 32.28 8.29
C TYR A 195 -10.75 31.33 7.13
N THR A 196 -10.48 30.06 7.45
CA THR A 196 -10.25 29.03 6.44
C THR A 196 -11.52 28.77 5.62
N LEU A 197 -12.69 28.67 6.27
CA LEU A 197 -13.98 28.49 5.58
C LEU A 197 -14.38 29.71 4.74
N LEU A 198 -13.90 30.90 5.06
CA LEU A 198 -14.18 32.11 4.29
C LEU A 198 -13.47 32.10 2.93
N ILE A 199 -12.18 31.76 2.88
CA ILE A 199 -11.40 31.79 1.63
C ILE A 199 -11.63 30.60 0.71
N ILE A 200 -12.14 29.48 1.23
CA ILE A 200 -12.30 28.23 0.47
C ILE A 200 -13.29 28.37 -0.70
N PRO A 201 -14.54 28.86 -0.52
CA PRO A 201 -15.53 28.86 -1.59
C PRO A 201 -15.12 29.61 -2.87
N PRO A 202 -14.52 30.82 -2.81
CA PRO A 202 -13.99 31.50 -4.00
C PRO A 202 -12.89 30.69 -4.71
N LEU A 203 -11.95 30.10 -3.95
CA LEU A 203 -10.88 29.28 -4.51
C LEU A 203 -11.40 27.98 -5.13
N LEU A 204 -12.44 27.36 -4.54
CA LEU A 204 -13.11 26.20 -5.12
C LEU A 204 -13.83 26.55 -6.41
N LEU A 205 -14.48 27.71 -6.49
CA LEU A 205 -15.11 28.20 -7.70
C LEU A 205 -14.08 28.39 -8.82
N LEU A 206 -12.93 28.98 -8.50
CA LEU A 206 -11.81 29.15 -9.43
C LEU A 206 -11.34 27.79 -9.99
N VAL A 207 -10.99 26.85 -9.12
CA VAL A 207 -10.50 25.52 -9.52
C VAL A 207 -11.56 24.75 -10.30
N ALA A 208 -12.82 24.78 -9.88
CA ALA A 208 -13.92 24.10 -10.57
C ALA A 208 -14.17 24.67 -11.97
N SER A 209 -14.07 25.99 -12.13
CA SER A 209 -14.24 26.67 -13.42
C SER A 209 -13.14 26.26 -14.39
N LEU A 210 -11.88 26.38 -13.98
CA LEU A 210 -10.72 26.00 -14.78
C LEU A 210 -10.71 24.50 -15.09
N TRP A 211 -11.06 23.65 -14.12
CA TRP A 211 -11.17 22.21 -14.34
C TRP A 211 -12.26 21.88 -15.35
N THR A 212 -13.39 22.59 -15.33
CA THR A 212 -14.47 22.38 -16.30
C THR A 212 -14.07 22.79 -17.71
N VAL A 213 -13.32 23.87 -17.85
CA VAL A 213 -12.73 24.28 -19.15
C VAL A 213 -11.75 23.23 -19.65
N LEU A 214 -10.82 22.80 -18.79
CA LEU A 214 -9.78 21.85 -19.17
C LEU A 214 -10.37 20.47 -19.49
N ASP A 215 -11.33 20.02 -18.69
CA ASP A 215 -12.02 18.75 -18.91
C ASP A 215 -12.89 18.81 -20.16
N LEU A 216 -13.92 19.65 -20.19
CA LEU A 216 -14.88 19.66 -21.30
C LEU A 216 -14.25 20.15 -22.61
N GLY A 217 -13.39 21.17 -22.54
CA GLY A 217 -12.78 21.76 -23.74
C GLY A 217 -11.81 20.81 -24.44
N LEU A 218 -10.96 20.10 -23.69
CA LEU A 218 -10.06 19.13 -24.31
C LEU A 218 -10.80 17.93 -24.91
N HIS A 219 -11.90 17.50 -24.30
CA HIS A 219 -12.69 16.39 -24.83
C HIS A 219 -13.44 16.73 -26.13
N VAL A 220 -13.79 18.01 -26.34
CA VAL A 220 -14.40 18.47 -27.60
C VAL A 220 -13.33 18.63 -28.69
N MET A 221 -12.13 19.08 -28.33
CA MET A 221 -11.05 19.37 -29.29
C MET A 221 -10.20 18.15 -29.68
N LEU A 222 -10.06 17.16 -28.81
CA LEU A 222 -9.15 16.04 -29.02
C LEU A 222 -9.89 14.69 -29.12
N PRO A 223 -9.47 13.81 -30.05
CA PRO A 223 -10.00 12.45 -30.08
C PRO A 223 -9.58 11.69 -28.81
N PRO A 224 -10.34 10.66 -28.38
CA PRO A 224 -10.07 9.93 -27.13
C PRO A 224 -8.64 9.34 -27.03
N ALA A 225 -8.00 9.04 -28.15
CA ALA A 225 -6.60 8.60 -28.16
C ALA A 225 -5.61 9.74 -27.83
N ALA A 226 -5.80 10.92 -28.41
CA ALA A 226 -4.95 12.08 -28.16
C ALA A 226 -5.13 12.62 -26.73
N LEU A 227 -6.37 12.64 -26.23
CA LEU A 227 -6.65 13.03 -24.85
C LEU A 227 -5.96 12.12 -23.84
N ARG A 228 -5.98 10.80 -24.06
CA ARG A 228 -5.27 9.83 -23.20
C ARG A 228 -3.75 10.07 -23.20
N ASN A 229 -3.17 10.43 -24.34
CA ASN A 229 -1.75 10.78 -24.42
C ASN A 229 -1.46 12.10 -23.70
N PHE A 230 -2.32 13.11 -23.85
CA PHE A 230 -2.19 14.40 -23.17
C PHE A 230 -2.27 14.25 -21.64
N GLN A 231 -3.23 13.46 -21.15
CA GLN A 231 -3.34 13.12 -19.72
C GLN A 231 -2.09 12.39 -19.20
N ALA A 232 -1.49 11.51 -20.00
CA ALA A 232 -0.24 10.84 -19.63
C ALA A 232 0.95 11.80 -19.54
N ILE A 233 1.01 12.79 -20.44
CA ILE A 233 2.00 13.88 -20.36
C ILE A 233 1.75 14.74 -19.11
N LEU A 234 0.49 15.07 -18.84
CA LEU A 234 0.12 15.87 -17.69
C LEU A 234 0.42 15.14 -16.36
N MET A 235 0.32 13.80 -16.31
CA MET A 235 0.82 13.01 -15.18
C MET A 235 2.31 13.26 -14.91
N LEU A 236 3.11 13.41 -15.96
CA LEU A 236 4.54 13.75 -15.84
C LEU A 236 4.74 15.17 -15.30
N VAL A 237 3.81 16.09 -15.54
CA VAL A 237 3.89 17.47 -15.02
C VAL A 237 3.40 17.56 -13.57
N VAL A 238 2.39 16.78 -13.19
CA VAL A 238 1.85 16.76 -11.81
C VAL A 238 2.83 16.12 -10.82
N GLY A 239 3.68 15.19 -11.26
CA GLY A 239 4.69 14.57 -10.41
C GLY A 239 5.59 15.59 -9.70
N PRO A 240 6.33 16.45 -10.43
CA PRO A 240 7.13 17.52 -9.85
C PRO A 240 6.37 18.43 -8.88
N VAL A 241 5.10 18.73 -9.14
CA VAL A 241 4.25 19.52 -8.22
C VAL A 241 4.07 18.78 -6.89
N VAL A 242 3.72 17.50 -6.90
CA VAL A 242 3.61 16.70 -5.66
C VAL A 242 4.96 16.60 -4.95
N TYR A 243 6.07 16.47 -5.69
CA TYR A 243 7.41 16.39 -5.11
C TYR A 243 7.89 17.70 -4.51
N LEU A 244 7.57 18.83 -5.13
CA LEU A 244 7.83 20.14 -4.57
C LEU A 244 7.17 20.26 -3.19
N VAL A 245 5.93 19.78 -3.04
CA VAL A 245 5.19 19.75 -1.77
C VAL A 245 5.79 18.80 -0.74
N MET A 246 6.26 17.64 -1.17
CA MET A 246 6.93 16.69 -0.26
C MET A 246 8.31 17.21 0.19
N SER A 247 9.02 17.94 -0.68
CA SER A 247 10.33 18.53 -0.38
C SER A 247 10.28 19.54 0.77
N LEU A 248 9.10 20.12 1.01
CA LEU A 248 8.82 21.05 2.10
C LEU A 248 9.04 20.46 3.51
N GLN A 249 9.10 19.12 3.63
CA GLN A 249 9.37 18.46 4.91
C GLN A 249 10.86 18.42 5.26
N SER A 250 11.77 18.73 4.33
CA SER A 250 13.20 18.67 4.58
C SER A 250 13.64 19.81 5.50
N PRO A 251 14.26 19.54 6.67
CA PRO A 251 14.67 20.58 7.62
C PRO A 251 15.92 21.38 7.17
N THR A 252 16.41 21.15 5.96
CA THR A 252 17.62 21.77 5.41
C THR A 252 17.33 23.10 4.72
N ALA A 253 18.15 24.13 4.97
CA ALA A 253 17.96 25.50 4.47
C ALA A 253 18.03 25.69 2.94
N ARG A 254 18.45 24.67 2.17
CA ARG A 254 18.66 24.74 0.71
C ARG A 254 17.78 23.71 0.01
N HIS A 255 16.59 24.11 -0.41
CA HIS A 255 15.76 23.34 -1.34
C HIS A 255 15.08 24.30 -2.34
N TYR A 256 14.80 23.81 -3.54
CA TYR A 256 14.29 24.63 -4.66
C TYR A 256 13.00 25.39 -4.34
N ALA A 257 12.15 24.86 -3.45
CA ALA A 257 10.92 25.55 -3.04
C ALA A 257 11.19 26.91 -2.36
N LEU A 258 12.28 27.06 -1.60
CA LEU A 258 12.65 28.35 -1.00
C LEU A 258 13.21 29.32 -2.05
N MET A 259 13.96 28.80 -3.02
CA MET A 259 14.45 29.60 -4.15
C MET A 259 13.26 30.14 -4.98
N LEU A 260 12.28 29.29 -5.28
CA LEU A 260 11.03 29.69 -5.95
C LEU A 260 10.24 30.71 -5.12
N ALA A 261 10.18 30.55 -3.80
CA ALA A 261 9.52 31.50 -2.91
C ALA A 261 10.19 32.88 -2.95
N GLY A 262 11.54 32.92 -2.92
CA GLY A 262 12.31 34.17 -3.01
C GLY A 262 12.16 34.91 -4.35
N HIS A 263 11.92 34.17 -5.45
CA HIS A 263 11.72 34.73 -6.79
C HIS A 263 10.24 34.94 -7.15
N THR A 264 9.31 34.71 -6.21
CA THR A 264 7.89 34.92 -6.49
C THR A 264 7.64 36.42 -6.73
N PRO A 265 7.09 36.80 -7.90
CA PRO A 265 6.98 38.20 -8.26
C PRO A 265 5.95 38.91 -7.40
N GLN A 266 6.12 40.23 -7.19
CA GLN A 266 5.22 41.00 -6.33
C GLN A 266 3.76 40.97 -6.80
N TRP A 267 3.51 40.95 -8.11
CA TRP A 267 2.15 40.87 -8.63
C TRP A 267 1.42 39.57 -8.26
N ALA A 268 2.14 38.51 -7.88
CA ALA A 268 1.53 37.22 -7.53
C ALA A 268 0.63 37.32 -6.29
N ILE A 269 0.89 38.26 -5.37
CA ILE A 269 0.04 38.47 -4.19
C ILE A 269 -1.36 38.96 -4.56
N TRP A 270 -1.54 39.54 -5.74
CA TRP A 270 -2.82 40.01 -6.28
C TRP A 270 -3.54 38.97 -7.14
N THR A 271 -3.06 37.73 -7.13
CA THR A 271 -3.80 36.60 -7.70
C THR A 271 -4.76 36.04 -6.64
N PRO A 272 -5.79 35.27 -7.02
CA PRO A 272 -6.74 34.73 -6.04
C PRO A 272 -6.08 33.95 -4.88
N PRO A 273 -5.07 33.09 -5.11
CA PRO A 273 -4.31 32.47 -4.03
C PRO A 273 -3.58 33.48 -3.14
N GLY A 274 -3.04 34.55 -3.71
CA GLY A 274 -2.33 35.60 -2.98
C GLY A 274 -3.24 36.47 -2.14
N VAL A 275 -4.38 36.90 -2.70
CA VAL A 275 -5.41 37.66 -1.97
C VAL A 275 -5.96 36.80 -0.83
N ALA A 276 -6.13 35.49 -1.04
CA ALA A 276 -6.49 34.57 0.04
C ALA A 276 -5.44 34.55 1.17
N ILE A 277 -4.14 34.51 0.87
CA ILE A 277 -3.09 34.60 1.90
C ILE A 277 -3.17 35.96 2.63
N GLN A 278 -3.36 37.06 1.91
CA GLN A 278 -3.49 38.39 2.51
C GLN A 278 -4.68 38.46 3.49
N ILE A 279 -5.83 37.87 3.14
CA ILE A 279 -7.01 37.77 4.03
C ILE A 279 -6.67 36.96 5.29
N LEU A 280 -5.95 35.83 5.13
CA LEU A 280 -5.58 34.99 6.27
C LEU A 280 -4.54 35.64 7.19
N SER A 281 -3.69 36.53 6.67
CA SER A 281 -2.67 37.24 7.44
C SER A 281 -3.12 38.59 7.99
N ALA A 282 -4.28 39.11 7.56
CA ALA A 282 -4.76 40.42 7.97
C ALA A 282 -5.51 40.38 9.31
N PRO A 283 -5.31 41.37 10.20
CA PRO A 283 -6.16 41.56 11.38
C PRO A 283 -7.60 41.87 10.98
N PHE A 284 -8.56 41.59 11.87
CA PHE A 284 -10.00 41.74 11.61
C PHE A 284 -10.40 43.23 11.52
N GLU A 285 -10.23 43.82 10.34
CA GLU A 285 -10.60 45.19 10.01
C GLU A 285 -11.43 45.25 8.71
N LEU A 286 -12.01 46.42 8.40
CA LEU A 286 -12.68 46.72 7.11
C LEU A 286 -11.82 46.34 5.88
N HIS A 287 -10.49 46.34 6.02
CA HIS A 287 -9.54 45.88 5.00
C HIS A 287 -9.66 44.39 4.63
N ALA A 288 -10.04 43.51 5.56
CA ALA A 288 -10.22 42.09 5.26
C ALA A 288 -11.50 41.85 4.41
N LEU A 289 -12.55 42.65 4.64
CA LEU A 289 -13.79 42.61 3.86
C LEU A 289 -13.59 43.09 2.42
N SER A 290 -12.79 44.14 2.20
CA SER A 290 -12.49 44.62 0.85
C SER A 290 -11.65 43.61 0.06
N LEU A 291 -10.65 42.99 0.68
CA LEU A 291 -9.86 41.90 0.07
C LEU A 291 -10.73 40.68 -0.28
N TYR A 292 -11.68 40.33 0.59
CA TYR A 292 -12.64 39.26 0.29
C TYR A 292 -13.55 39.61 -0.90
N GLY A 293 -13.98 40.86 -1.00
CA GLY A 293 -14.71 41.38 -2.16
C GLY A 293 -13.92 41.23 -3.46
N ILE A 294 -12.62 41.58 -3.44
CA ILE A 294 -11.71 41.41 -4.58
C ILE A 294 -11.62 39.92 -4.98
N LEU A 295 -11.39 39.03 -4.01
CA LEU A 295 -11.29 37.59 -4.26
C LEU A 295 -12.56 37.01 -4.89
N LEU A 296 -13.74 37.45 -4.45
CA LEU A 296 -15.02 37.06 -5.03
C LEU A 296 -15.18 37.55 -6.47
N VAL A 297 -14.79 38.80 -6.75
CA VAL A 297 -14.84 39.37 -8.11
C VAL A 297 -13.91 38.62 -9.04
N GLU A 298 -12.68 38.32 -8.62
CA GLU A 298 -11.71 37.55 -9.42
C GLU A 298 -12.24 36.14 -9.72
N ALA A 299 -12.71 35.41 -8.71
CA ALA A 299 -13.25 34.07 -8.89
C ALA A 299 -14.51 34.06 -9.77
N GLY A 300 -15.39 35.05 -9.58
CA GLY A 300 -16.60 35.24 -10.39
C GLY A 300 -16.29 35.58 -11.86
N MET A 301 -15.29 36.43 -12.10
CA MET A 301 -14.85 36.78 -13.45
C MET A 301 -14.28 35.57 -14.19
N VAL A 302 -13.44 34.76 -13.54
CA VAL A 302 -12.92 33.53 -14.14
C VAL A 302 -14.04 32.53 -14.43
N ALA A 303 -15.02 32.40 -13.53
CA ALA A 303 -16.19 31.55 -13.76
C ALA A 303 -17.02 32.03 -14.98
N LEU A 304 -17.26 33.33 -15.09
CA LEU A 304 -17.97 33.92 -16.22
C LEU A 304 -17.22 33.69 -17.55
N LEU A 305 -15.93 34.00 -17.59
CA LEU A 305 -15.08 33.78 -18.77
C LEU A 305 -15.04 32.29 -19.17
N SER A 306 -14.98 31.39 -18.18
CA SER A 306 -15.03 29.94 -18.41
C SER A 306 -16.35 29.51 -19.06
N VAL A 307 -17.49 30.03 -18.61
CA VAL A 307 -18.79 29.75 -19.22
C VAL A 307 -18.87 30.33 -20.64
N LEU A 308 -18.40 31.55 -20.86
CA LEU A 308 -18.39 32.16 -22.20
C LEU A 308 -17.52 31.37 -23.19
N PHE A 309 -16.34 30.96 -22.75
CA PHE A 309 -15.42 30.15 -23.55
C PHE A 309 -16.01 28.77 -23.89
N LEU A 310 -16.57 28.07 -22.90
CA LEU A 310 -17.23 26.77 -23.12
C LEU A 310 -18.45 26.90 -24.03
N ARG A 311 -19.24 27.98 -23.89
CA ARG A 311 -20.35 28.26 -24.82
C ARG A 311 -19.86 28.44 -26.24
N PHE A 312 -18.70 29.07 -26.45
CA PHE A 312 -18.09 29.21 -27.76
C PHE A 312 -17.64 27.85 -28.32
N GLN A 313 -16.95 27.03 -27.53
CA GLN A 313 -16.49 25.71 -27.96
C GLN A 313 -17.65 24.74 -28.29
N LEU A 314 -18.74 24.78 -27.52
CA LEU A 314 -19.90 23.89 -27.70
C LEU A 314 -20.88 24.35 -28.79
N ARG A 315 -20.57 25.40 -29.56
CA ARG A 315 -21.45 25.87 -30.66
C ARG A 315 -21.63 24.82 -31.75
N ALA A 316 -20.57 24.05 -32.04
CA ALA A 316 -20.55 23.04 -33.10
C ALA A 316 -21.16 21.68 -32.70
N GLY A 317 -21.62 21.51 -31.46
CA GLY A 317 -22.18 20.26 -30.95
C GLY A 317 -21.32 19.61 -29.85
N ILE A 318 -21.89 18.63 -29.15
CA ILE A 318 -21.28 17.95 -27.99
C ILE A 318 -20.66 16.60 -28.40
N VAL A 319 -21.18 15.95 -29.44
CA VAL A 319 -20.74 14.63 -29.90
C VAL A 319 -19.90 14.79 -31.18
N THR A 320 -18.59 14.91 -31.04
CA THR A 320 -17.66 15.01 -32.17
C THR A 320 -17.04 13.65 -32.55
N HIS A 321 -17.02 12.67 -31.64
CA HIS A 321 -16.38 11.37 -31.85
C HIS A 321 -17.22 10.21 -31.30
N GLY A 322 -17.71 9.33 -32.18
CA GLY A 322 -18.41 8.11 -31.77
C GLY A 322 -17.47 7.01 -31.26
N LEU A 323 -17.91 6.23 -30.26
CA LEU A 323 -17.16 5.08 -29.72
C LEU A 323 -16.65 4.10 -30.81
N ARG A 324 -17.37 4.01 -31.94
CA ARG A 324 -17.05 3.14 -33.08
C ARG A 324 -16.01 3.70 -34.06
N GLU A 325 -15.71 5.00 -34.06
CA GLU A 325 -14.81 5.60 -35.05
C GLU A 325 -13.32 5.45 -34.70
N SER A 326 -13.00 5.29 -33.41
CA SER A 326 -11.62 5.09 -32.94
C SER A 326 -10.94 3.82 -33.48
N GLY A 327 -11.68 2.88 -34.06
CA GLY A 327 -11.16 1.66 -34.67
C GLY A 327 -11.01 1.68 -36.19
N ARG A 328 -11.60 2.65 -36.92
CA ARG A 328 -11.66 2.61 -38.40
C ARG A 328 -10.53 3.36 -39.11
N SER A 329 -9.80 4.24 -38.42
CA SER A 329 -8.73 5.02 -39.08
C SER A 329 -7.48 4.21 -39.45
N ALA A 330 -7.40 2.92 -39.12
CA ALA A 330 -6.36 2.01 -39.60
C ALA A 330 -6.80 1.21 -40.85
N ARG A 331 -7.77 1.71 -41.62
CA ARG A 331 -8.25 1.07 -42.85
C ARG A 331 -7.96 1.96 -44.06
N HIS A 332 -6.68 2.23 -44.32
CA HIS A 332 -6.19 2.51 -45.68
C HIS A 332 -4.69 2.22 -45.78
N THR A 333 -4.37 0.95 -46.03
CA THR A 333 -3.30 0.49 -46.92
C THR A 333 -3.41 -1.04 -46.96
N ARG A 334 -4.41 -1.51 -47.72
CA ARG A 334 -4.48 -2.92 -48.14
C ARG A 334 -3.37 -3.13 -49.17
N LYS A 335 -2.13 -3.29 -48.70
CA LYS A 335 -1.07 -3.93 -49.48
C LYS A 335 -1.29 -5.45 -49.36
N SER A 336 -1.14 -6.11 -50.49
CA SER A 336 -1.37 -7.54 -50.79
C SER A 336 -1.31 -8.49 -49.58
N ARG A 337 -2.45 -9.15 -49.32
CA ARG A 337 -2.64 -10.18 -48.29
C ARG A 337 -1.81 -11.46 -48.50
N GLU A 338 -1.17 -11.60 -49.66
CA GLU A 338 -0.40 -12.78 -50.08
C GLU A 338 1.11 -12.65 -49.78
N ASP A 339 1.65 -11.43 -49.66
CA ASP A 339 3.07 -11.21 -49.32
C ASP A 339 3.33 -11.33 -47.81
N GLU A 340 2.32 -11.08 -46.97
CA GLU A 340 2.45 -11.05 -45.51
C GLU A 340 2.39 -12.45 -44.89
N GLN A 341 1.59 -13.37 -45.45
CA GLN A 341 1.55 -14.78 -45.01
C GLN A 341 2.87 -15.53 -45.30
N THR A 342 3.57 -15.15 -46.37
CA THR A 342 4.84 -15.78 -46.78
C THR A 342 6.03 -15.22 -45.99
N ARG A 343 5.98 -13.95 -45.57
CA ARG A 343 6.96 -13.32 -44.65
C ARG A 343 6.77 -13.73 -43.18
N GLU A 344 5.55 -14.03 -42.72
CA GLU A 344 5.33 -14.52 -41.35
C GLU A 344 5.74 -15.98 -41.16
N ARG A 345 5.57 -16.83 -42.18
CA ARG A 345 6.04 -18.22 -42.15
C ARG A 345 7.58 -18.33 -42.13
N THR A 346 8.29 -17.39 -42.75
CA THR A 346 9.77 -17.38 -42.77
C THR A 346 10.39 -16.68 -41.55
N ARG A 347 9.69 -15.75 -40.88
CA ARG A 347 10.16 -15.14 -39.61
C ARG A 347 9.94 -16.00 -38.36
N ASN A 348 9.00 -16.95 -38.39
CA ASN A 348 8.69 -17.80 -37.24
C ASN A 348 9.61 -19.03 -37.07
N ALA A 349 10.59 -19.22 -37.96
CA ALA A 349 11.60 -20.27 -37.83
C ALA A 349 12.81 -19.87 -36.95
N GLY A 350 12.94 -18.58 -36.61
CA GLY A 350 13.95 -18.10 -35.66
C GLY A 350 13.39 -18.10 -34.23
N ARG A 351 13.90 -19.00 -33.37
CA ARG A 351 13.61 -19.13 -31.92
C ARG A 351 12.88 -17.92 -31.32
N VAL A 352 11.59 -18.08 -31.03
CA VAL A 352 10.83 -17.06 -30.29
C VAL A 352 11.29 -17.09 -28.83
N TRP A 353 12.17 -16.16 -28.44
CA TRP A 353 12.72 -16.06 -27.08
C TRP A 353 11.66 -15.71 -25.99
N LEU A 354 10.50 -15.18 -26.39
CA LEU A 354 9.44 -14.74 -25.48
C LEU A 354 8.18 -15.60 -25.63
N SER A 355 7.55 -15.96 -24.50
CA SER A 355 6.24 -16.63 -24.57
C SER A 355 5.20 -15.72 -25.23
N PRO A 356 4.13 -16.29 -25.85
CA PRO A 356 3.08 -15.49 -26.48
C PRO A 356 2.45 -14.46 -25.55
N VAL A 357 2.32 -14.78 -24.26
CA VAL A 357 1.82 -13.86 -23.23
C VAL A 357 2.77 -12.68 -23.04
N LYS A 358 4.07 -12.94 -22.86
CA LYS A 358 5.09 -11.88 -22.70
C LYS A 358 5.20 -11.00 -23.95
N ARG A 359 5.11 -11.59 -25.15
CA ARG A 359 5.10 -10.85 -26.41
C ARG A 359 3.87 -9.92 -26.52
N ARG A 360 2.68 -10.40 -26.13
CA ARG A 360 1.47 -9.57 -26.08
C ARG A 360 1.65 -8.37 -25.15
N GLU A 361 2.17 -8.59 -23.94
CA GLU A 361 2.42 -7.50 -22.98
C GLU A 361 3.45 -6.49 -23.50
N LEU A 362 4.53 -6.95 -24.14
CA LEU A 362 5.52 -6.07 -24.77
C LEU A 362 4.91 -5.21 -25.88
N ILE A 363 4.10 -5.80 -26.77
CA ILE A 363 3.41 -5.06 -27.82
C ILE A 363 2.44 -4.04 -27.23
N LEU A 364 1.73 -4.40 -26.15
CA LEU A 364 0.82 -3.48 -25.45
C LEU A 364 1.58 -2.29 -24.85
N LEU A 365 2.72 -2.53 -24.18
CA LEU A 365 3.57 -1.48 -23.65
C LEU A 365 4.12 -0.56 -24.74
N LEU A 366 4.60 -1.11 -25.85
CA LEU A 366 5.16 -0.31 -26.95
C LEU A 366 4.09 0.48 -27.71
N ARG A 367 2.85 -0.03 -27.79
CA ARG A 367 1.76 0.61 -28.54
C ARG A 367 0.98 1.63 -27.72
N ASP A 368 0.76 1.39 -26.42
CA ASP A 368 0.06 2.31 -25.53
C ASP A 368 1.08 3.17 -24.75
N ARG A 369 1.41 4.36 -25.30
CA ARG A 369 2.34 5.31 -24.66
C ARG A 369 1.94 5.68 -23.24
N ARG A 370 0.63 5.74 -22.97
CA ARG A 370 0.13 6.01 -21.62
C ARG A 370 0.46 4.86 -20.70
N HIS A 371 0.21 3.62 -21.13
CA HIS A 371 0.57 2.44 -20.34
C HIS A 371 2.08 2.44 -20.08
N LEU A 372 2.91 2.72 -21.09
CA LEU A 372 4.36 2.85 -20.94
C LEU A 372 4.76 3.91 -19.89
N ILE A 373 4.22 5.13 -19.98
CA ILE A 373 4.52 6.22 -19.04
C ILE A 373 4.06 5.86 -17.62
N GLN A 374 2.89 5.26 -17.46
CA GLN A 374 2.39 4.85 -16.14
C GLN A 374 3.23 3.71 -15.54
N CYS A 375 3.69 2.76 -16.37
CA CYS A 375 4.49 1.62 -15.93
C CYS A 375 5.93 2.04 -15.61
N LEU A 376 6.56 2.85 -16.47
CA LEU A 376 8.00 3.11 -16.42
C LEU A 376 8.36 4.56 -16.08
N GLY A 377 7.60 5.51 -16.61
CA GLY A 377 7.88 6.94 -16.47
C GLY A 377 7.56 7.47 -15.07
N LEU A 378 6.38 7.11 -14.53
CA LEU A 378 5.94 7.60 -13.22
C LEU A 378 6.89 7.18 -12.08
N PRO A 379 7.27 5.89 -11.92
CA PRO A 379 8.21 5.47 -10.87
C PRO A 379 9.59 6.15 -11.00
N LEU A 380 10.10 6.28 -12.23
CA LEU A 380 11.39 6.92 -12.48
C LEU A 380 11.33 8.41 -12.13
N MET A 381 10.26 9.09 -12.53
CA MET A 381 10.03 10.50 -12.20
C MET A 381 9.84 10.70 -10.70
N MET A 382 9.27 9.73 -9.98
CA MET A 382 9.14 9.81 -8.52
C MET A 382 10.49 10.03 -7.85
N VAL A 383 11.49 9.31 -8.33
CA VAL A 383 12.83 9.31 -7.76
C VAL A 383 13.67 10.43 -8.35
N PHE A 384 13.62 10.63 -9.67
CA PHE A 384 14.34 11.72 -10.34
C PHE A 384 13.87 13.11 -9.88
N GLY A 385 12.55 13.29 -9.68
CA GLY A 385 12.01 14.55 -9.15
C GLY A 385 12.51 14.87 -7.75
N GLN A 386 12.73 13.86 -6.90
CA GLN A 386 13.32 14.05 -5.57
C GLN A 386 14.82 14.36 -5.65
N PHE A 387 15.56 13.70 -6.55
CA PHE A 387 16.97 14.00 -6.79
C PHE A 387 17.18 15.43 -7.31
N LEU A 388 16.30 15.91 -8.19
CA LEU A 388 16.39 17.27 -8.73
C LEU A 388 16.01 18.35 -7.71
N LEU A 389 15.06 18.08 -6.81
CA LEU A 389 14.52 19.10 -5.91
C LEU A 389 15.23 19.15 -4.55
N ASN A 390 16.04 18.15 -4.23
CA ASN A 390 16.74 18.04 -2.96
C ASN A 390 18.21 17.66 -3.17
N ASP A 391 19.08 18.66 -3.08
CA ASP A 391 20.52 18.54 -3.32
C ASP A 391 21.21 17.51 -2.40
N HIS A 392 20.66 17.25 -1.21
CA HIS A 392 21.22 16.29 -0.26
C HIS A 392 20.76 14.84 -0.48
N LEU A 393 19.59 14.62 -1.11
CA LEU A 393 19.10 13.27 -1.38
C LEU A 393 20.02 12.51 -2.34
N GLY A 394 20.57 13.21 -3.35
CA GLY A 394 21.63 12.72 -4.24
C GLY A 394 22.79 12.06 -3.51
N ALA A 395 23.49 12.88 -2.72
CA ALA A 395 24.64 12.44 -1.95
C ALA A 395 24.27 11.35 -0.92
N THR A 396 23.12 11.47 -0.25
CA THR A 396 22.67 10.49 0.74
C THR A 396 22.43 9.12 0.11
N VAL A 397 21.83 9.04 -1.08
CA VAL A 397 21.68 7.75 -1.79
C VAL A 397 23.06 7.16 -2.06
N MET A 398 23.97 7.94 -2.66
CA MET A 398 25.30 7.43 -3.01
C MET A 398 26.16 7.02 -1.81
N GLN A 399 25.94 7.64 -0.64
CA GLN A 399 26.72 7.38 0.57
C GLN A 399 26.05 6.41 1.56
N ASN A 400 24.79 6.05 1.35
CA ASN A 400 24.06 5.13 2.23
C ASN A 400 23.50 3.93 1.44
N PRO A 401 24.18 2.76 1.51
CA PRO A 401 23.74 1.55 0.82
C PRO A 401 22.34 1.06 1.20
N ALA A 402 21.95 1.22 2.46
CA ALA A 402 20.62 0.81 2.95
C ALA A 402 19.52 1.73 2.40
N PHE A 403 19.81 3.03 2.28
CA PHE A 403 18.91 3.97 1.64
C PHE A 403 18.81 3.71 0.12
N THR A 404 19.93 3.41 -0.55
CA THR A 404 19.94 2.98 -1.96
C THR A 404 19.04 1.77 -2.16
N ALA A 405 19.18 0.72 -1.34
CA ALA A 405 18.35 -0.48 -1.41
C ALA A 405 16.87 -0.18 -1.22
N SER A 406 16.54 0.72 -0.28
CA SER A 406 15.18 1.16 0.01
C SER A 406 14.55 1.86 -1.19
N VAL A 407 15.26 2.81 -1.82
CA VAL A 407 14.80 3.52 -3.02
C VAL A 407 14.63 2.53 -4.19
N ALA A 408 15.63 1.67 -4.41
CA ALA A 408 15.62 0.67 -5.48
C ALA A 408 14.40 -0.26 -5.39
N PHE A 409 14.12 -0.77 -4.20
CA PHE A 409 12.96 -1.61 -3.93
C PHE A 409 11.64 -0.85 -4.08
N PHE A 410 11.56 0.38 -3.57
CA PHE A 410 10.35 1.21 -3.67
C PHE A 410 9.92 1.43 -5.12
N ILE A 411 10.86 1.75 -6.03
CA ILE A 411 10.58 1.91 -7.47
C ILE A 411 9.95 0.63 -8.04
N GLY A 412 10.56 -0.52 -7.77
CA GLY A 412 10.07 -1.81 -8.26
C GLY A 412 8.70 -2.20 -7.68
N ALA A 413 8.51 -2.03 -6.37
CA ALA A 413 7.23 -2.28 -5.71
C ALA A 413 6.12 -1.37 -6.26
N TYR A 414 6.40 -0.07 -6.41
CA TYR A 414 5.46 0.88 -7.00
C TYR A 414 5.10 0.51 -8.45
N THR A 415 6.08 0.02 -9.23
CA THR A 415 5.84 -0.51 -10.57
C THR A 415 4.86 -1.68 -10.54
N PHE A 416 4.98 -2.63 -9.61
CA PHE A 416 4.03 -3.74 -9.46
C PHE A 416 2.63 -3.30 -9.05
N MET A 417 2.52 -2.27 -8.21
CA MET A 417 1.24 -1.68 -7.84
C MET A 417 0.48 -1.17 -9.08
N GLN A 418 1.20 -0.60 -10.05
CA GLN A 418 0.62 -0.04 -11.27
C GLN A 418 0.38 -1.06 -12.39
N THR A 419 1.15 -2.16 -12.41
CA THR A 419 1.18 -3.10 -13.55
C THR A 419 0.64 -4.49 -13.21
N VAL A 420 1.23 -5.14 -12.22
CA VAL A 420 0.92 -6.52 -11.85
C VAL A 420 -0.40 -6.62 -11.10
N MET A 421 -0.67 -5.69 -10.18
CA MET A 421 -1.88 -5.72 -9.39
C MET A 421 -3.17 -5.56 -10.22
N PRO A 422 -3.25 -4.68 -11.24
CA PRO A 422 -4.40 -4.63 -12.14
C PRO A 422 -4.40 -5.70 -13.24
N ALA A 423 -3.46 -6.67 -13.28
CA ALA A 423 -3.31 -7.60 -14.39
C ALA A 423 -4.55 -8.46 -14.71
N LEU A 424 -5.40 -8.76 -13.71
CA LEU A 424 -6.68 -9.44 -13.93
C LEU A 424 -7.76 -8.48 -14.44
N ILE A 425 -7.76 -7.24 -13.94
CA ILE A 425 -8.73 -6.20 -14.28
C ILE A 425 -8.54 -5.76 -15.74
N THR A 426 -7.28 -5.68 -16.20
CA THR A 426 -6.96 -5.29 -17.58
C THR A 426 -7.45 -6.29 -18.63
N GLU A 427 -7.70 -7.54 -18.27
CA GLU A 427 -8.36 -8.50 -19.16
C GLU A 427 -9.87 -8.23 -19.31
N GLY A 428 -10.50 -7.58 -18.32
CA GLY A 428 -11.87 -7.08 -18.38
C GLY A 428 -12.89 -8.12 -18.84
N GLU A 429 -13.68 -7.76 -19.84
CA GLU A 429 -14.71 -8.61 -20.47
C GLU A 429 -14.12 -9.78 -21.27
N ARG A 430 -12.81 -9.77 -21.57
CA ARG A 430 -12.14 -10.81 -22.34
C ARG A 430 -11.64 -11.96 -21.49
N LEU A 431 -11.81 -11.89 -20.16
CA LEU A 431 -11.31 -12.92 -19.25
C LEU A 431 -11.81 -14.32 -19.61
N TRP A 432 -13.06 -14.46 -20.06
CA TRP A 432 -13.64 -15.77 -20.40
C TRP A 432 -12.87 -16.48 -21.53
N LEU A 433 -12.24 -15.74 -22.45
CA LEU A 433 -11.39 -16.31 -23.51
C LEU A 433 -10.14 -16.96 -22.93
N LEU A 434 -9.62 -16.49 -21.79
CA LEU A 434 -8.46 -17.11 -21.15
C LEU A 434 -8.80 -18.47 -20.54
N TYR A 435 -10.08 -18.76 -20.27
CA TYR A 435 -10.52 -20.08 -19.81
C TYR A 435 -10.66 -21.11 -20.94
N THR A 436 -10.74 -20.67 -22.19
CA THR A 436 -10.83 -21.59 -23.34
C THR A 436 -9.45 -22.03 -23.86
N PHE A 437 -8.37 -21.41 -23.38
CA PHE A 437 -7.01 -21.80 -23.74
C PHE A 437 -6.52 -23.03 -22.96
N PRO A 438 -5.61 -23.85 -23.53
CA PRO A 438 -5.09 -25.07 -22.90
C PRO A 438 -4.08 -24.79 -21.77
N ARG A 439 -4.15 -23.60 -21.15
CA ARG A 439 -3.27 -23.16 -20.06
C ARG A 439 -4.11 -22.60 -18.94
N SER A 440 -3.71 -22.88 -17.70
CA SER A 440 -4.41 -22.34 -16.54
C SER A 440 -4.28 -20.81 -16.48
N LEU A 441 -5.37 -20.14 -16.09
CA LEU A 441 -5.36 -18.69 -15.85
C LEU A 441 -4.26 -18.29 -14.85
N ALA A 442 -4.02 -19.14 -13.85
CA ALA A 442 -2.93 -18.97 -12.88
C ALA A 442 -1.56 -18.84 -13.55
N GLY A 443 -1.26 -19.74 -14.49
CA GLY A 443 0.01 -19.71 -15.24
C GLY A 443 0.15 -18.47 -16.11
N VAL A 444 -0.93 -18.06 -16.79
CA VAL A 444 -0.93 -16.84 -17.61
C VAL A 444 -0.65 -15.61 -16.76
N LEU A 445 -1.30 -15.49 -15.59
CA LEU A 445 -1.10 -14.38 -14.67
C LEU A 445 0.31 -14.35 -14.05
N LEU A 446 0.87 -15.51 -13.70
CA LEU A 446 2.26 -15.60 -13.24
C LEU A 446 3.25 -15.20 -14.33
N GLU A 447 3.04 -15.61 -15.58
CA GLU A 447 3.91 -15.19 -16.70
C GLU A 447 3.90 -13.66 -16.91
N LYS A 448 2.74 -13.02 -16.74
CA LYS A 448 2.65 -11.56 -16.75
C LYS A 448 3.43 -10.94 -15.59
N ALA A 449 3.25 -11.45 -14.36
CA ALA A 449 3.98 -10.95 -13.20
C ALA A 449 5.50 -11.12 -13.37
N GLN A 450 5.97 -12.23 -13.93
CA GLN A 450 7.38 -12.46 -14.26
C GLN A 450 7.90 -11.45 -15.28
N PHE A 451 7.11 -11.12 -16.30
CA PHE A 451 7.50 -10.12 -17.30
C PHE A 451 7.72 -8.74 -16.69
N TYR A 452 6.74 -8.26 -15.91
CA TYR A 452 6.87 -6.97 -15.23
C TYR A 452 7.93 -7.00 -14.11
N CYS A 453 8.17 -8.16 -13.48
CA CYS A 453 9.30 -8.34 -12.56
C CYS A 453 10.65 -8.18 -13.28
N GLY A 454 10.82 -8.77 -14.46
CA GLY A 454 12.03 -8.59 -15.27
C GLY A 454 12.28 -7.11 -15.63
N ILE A 455 11.23 -6.38 -16.00
CA ILE A 455 11.29 -4.94 -16.24
C ILE A 455 11.67 -4.19 -14.95
N ALA A 456 11.01 -4.48 -13.84
CA ALA A 456 11.25 -3.80 -12.56
C ALA A 456 12.66 -4.03 -12.02
N LEU A 457 13.29 -5.17 -12.33
CA LEU A 457 14.66 -5.49 -11.93
C LEU A 457 15.71 -4.63 -12.66
N ILE A 458 15.39 -4.00 -13.79
CA ILE A 458 16.31 -3.10 -14.47
C ILE A 458 16.62 -1.88 -13.59
N TYR A 459 15.64 -1.35 -12.86
CA TYR A 459 15.81 -0.20 -11.98
C TYR A 459 16.87 -0.38 -10.87
N PRO A 460 16.78 -1.41 -10.00
CA PRO A 460 17.79 -1.63 -8.98
C PRO A 460 19.15 -1.92 -9.60
N LEU A 461 19.22 -2.67 -10.71
CA LEU A 461 20.50 -2.98 -11.36
C LEU A 461 21.21 -1.72 -11.85
N LEU A 462 20.49 -0.81 -12.52
CA LEU A 462 21.05 0.46 -12.97
C LEU A 462 21.44 1.37 -11.79
N LEU A 463 20.59 1.44 -10.76
CA LEU A 463 20.84 2.29 -9.60
C LEU A 463 22.07 1.81 -8.80
N PHE A 464 22.17 0.52 -8.50
CA PHE A 464 23.34 -0.04 -7.81
C PHE A 464 24.60 0.07 -8.67
N ALA A 465 24.53 -0.19 -9.98
CA ALA A 465 25.67 0.00 -10.86
C ALA A 465 26.17 1.45 -10.84
N GLY A 466 25.26 2.44 -10.93
CA GLY A 466 25.62 3.86 -10.82
C GLY A 466 26.19 4.26 -9.46
N CYS A 467 25.62 3.76 -8.36
CA CYS A 467 26.16 4.02 -7.02
C CYS A 467 27.53 3.38 -6.81
N MET A 468 27.77 2.16 -7.32
CA MET A 468 29.05 1.48 -7.20
C MET A 468 30.16 2.13 -8.03
N THR A 469 29.83 2.78 -9.15
CA THR A 469 30.82 3.50 -9.97
C THR A 469 31.10 4.91 -9.48
N LEU A 470 30.10 5.59 -8.92
CA LEU A 470 30.20 7.01 -8.53
C LEU A 470 30.49 7.22 -7.03
N SER A 471 30.28 6.22 -6.17
CA SER A 471 30.55 6.35 -4.73
C SER A 471 32.00 6.00 -4.37
N HIS A 472 32.49 6.57 -3.28
CA HIS A 472 33.79 6.24 -2.69
C HIS A 472 33.75 5.00 -1.77
N LEU A 473 32.58 4.37 -1.61
CA LEU A 473 32.39 3.23 -0.72
C LEU A 473 32.78 1.92 -1.39
N ALA A 474 33.31 0.98 -0.61
CA ALA A 474 33.67 -0.33 -1.13
C ALA A 474 32.43 -1.08 -1.68
N PRO A 475 32.51 -1.69 -2.88
CA PRO A 475 31.39 -2.35 -3.56
C PRO A 475 30.57 -3.34 -2.72
N TRP A 476 31.22 -4.03 -1.78
CA TRP A 476 30.57 -5.05 -0.94
C TRP A 476 29.47 -4.47 -0.01
N HIS A 477 29.56 -3.19 0.35
CA HIS A 477 28.53 -2.54 1.17
C HIS A 477 27.17 -2.47 0.45
N PHE A 478 27.19 -2.39 -0.89
CA PHE A 478 25.97 -2.39 -1.72
C PHE A 478 25.49 -3.81 -2.04
N ALA A 479 26.36 -4.81 -1.97
CA ALA A 479 26.07 -6.18 -2.41
C ALA A 479 24.94 -6.85 -1.60
N VAL A 480 24.96 -6.70 -0.27
CA VAL A 480 23.91 -7.26 0.61
C VAL A 480 22.56 -6.62 0.31
N GLY A 481 22.52 -5.28 0.25
CA GLY A 481 21.32 -4.53 -0.12
C GLY A 481 20.79 -4.93 -1.49
N ALA A 482 21.66 -5.03 -2.49
CA ALA A 482 21.30 -5.46 -3.84
C ALA A 482 20.70 -6.88 -3.83
N LEU A 483 21.33 -7.84 -3.15
CA LEU A 483 20.82 -9.21 -3.06
C LEU A 483 19.42 -9.25 -2.42
N LEU A 484 19.21 -8.51 -1.33
CA LEU A 484 17.92 -8.43 -0.66
C LEU A 484 16.85 -7.78 -1.54
N VAL A 485 17.19 -6.78 -2.34
CA VAL A 485 16.25 -6.17 -3.30
C VAL A 485 15.92 -7.13 -4.44
N LEU A 486 16.93 -7.80 -5.00
CA LEU A 486 16.77 -8.79 -6.07
C LEU A 486 15.93 -10.01 -5.61
N LEU A 487 16.02 -10.38 -4.32
CA LEU A 487 15.16 -11.39 -3.71
C LEU A 487 13.75 -10.86 -3.43
N GLY A 488 13.64 -9.63 -2.93
CA GLY A 488 12.37 -9.01 -2.52
C GLY A 488 11.42 -8.73 -3.68
N LEU A 489 11.92 -8.27 -4.83
CA LEU A 489 11.05 -7.88 -5.94
C LEU A 489 10.23 -9.06 -6.52
N PRO A 490 10.80 -10.26 -6.79
CA PRO A 490 10.01 -11.42 -7.17
C PRO A 490 8.94 -11.81 -6.14
N ILE A 491 9.27 -11.74 -4.84
CA ILE A 491 8.31 -12.00 -3.75
C ILE A 491 7.15 -11.01 -3.84
N TYR A 492 7.45 -9.72 -3.98
CA TYR A 492 6.44 -8.67 -4.03
C TYR A 492 5.65 -8.66 -5.35
N ALA A 493 6.21 -9.14 -6.46
CA ALA A 493 5.44 -9.37 -7.68
C ALA A 493 4.33 -10.40 -7.45
N VAL A 494 4.62 -11.49 -6.71
CA VAL A 494 3.62 -12.50 -6.33
C VAL A 494 2.60 -11.94 -5.34
N ILE A 495 3.02 -11.13 -4.36
CA ILE A 495 2.10 -10.45 -3.43
C ILE A 495 1.17 -9.52 -4.21
N ALA A 496 1.71 -8.67 -5.08
CA ALA A 496 0.94 -7.73 -5.91
C ALA A 496 -0.09 -8.46 -6.77
N LEU A 497 0.33 -9.55 -7.43
CA LEU A 497 -0.57 -10.36 -8.25
C LEU A 497 -1.70 -10.97 -7.42
N SER A 498 -1.35 -11.54 -6.27
CA SER A 498 -2.31 -12.20 -5.38
C SER A 498 -3.35 -11.22 -4.84
N LEU A 499 -2.90 -10.05 -4.35
CA LEU A 499 -3.79 -8.99 -3.90
C LEU A 499 -4.63 -8.44 -5.05
N GLY A 500 -4.06 -8.35 -6.26
CA GLY A 500 -4.75 -7.96 -7.49
C GLY A 500 -5.90 -8.89 -7.86
N VAL A 501 -5.68 -10.20 -7.81
CA VAL A 501 -6.71 -11.22 -8.04
C VAL A 501 -7.81 -11.14 -6.98
N LEU A 502 -7.44 -10.98 -5.70
CA LEU A 502 -8.40 -10.85 -4.60
C LEU A 502 -9.19 -9.53 -4.66
N SER A 503 -8.62 -8.50 -5.27
CA SER A 503 -9.22 -7.18 -5.45
C SER A 503 -10.17 -7.12 -6.64
N GLY A 504 -9.79 -7.72 -7.77
CA GLY A 504 -10.53 -7.70 -9.03
C GLY A 504 -11.78 -8.57 -9.09
N MET A 505 -12.39 -8.91 -7.95
CA MET A 505 -13.65 -9.65 -7.91
C MET A 505 -14.80 -8.79 -8.48
N PRO A 506 -15.76 -9.38 -9.21
CA PRO A 506 -16.89 -8.62 -9.74
C PRO A 506 -17.67 -7.97 -8.59
N ALA A 507 -17.83 -6.64 -8.65
CA ALA A 507 -18.81 -5.95 -7.81
C ALA A 507 -20.23 -6.34 -8.27
N GLU A 508 -21.25 -6.06 -7.46
CA GLU A 508 -22.69 -6.27 -7.80
C GLU A 508 -23.09 -5.67 -9.16
N THR A 509 -22.31 -4.71 -9.67
CA THR A 509 -22.50 -4.02 -10.96
C THR A 509 -21.75 -4.64 -12.15
N GLY A 510 -21.09 -5.80 -11.98
CA GLY A 510 -20.38 -6.51 -13.06
C GLY A 510 -19.03 -5.90 -13.48
N ARG A 511 -18.65 -4.72 -12.97
CA ARG A 511 -17.35 -4.09 -13.25
C ARG A 511 -16.30 -4.50 -12.21
N ARG A 512 -15.11 -4.91 -12.69
CA ARG A 512 -13.95 -5.20 -11.85
C ARG A 512 -13.14 -3.91 -11.66
N GLN A 513 -12.99 -3.44 -10.43
CA GLN A 513 -12.16 -2.28 -10.09
C GLN A 513 -11.16 -2.66 -9.01
N LEU A 514 -10.00 -2.01 -9.02
CA LEU A 514 -9.00 -2.23 -7.99
C LEU A 514 -9.48 -1.56 -6.69
N GLY A 515 -9.84 -2.38 -5.71
CA GLY A 515 -10.13 -1.90 -4.37
C GLY A 515 -8.92 -1.18 -3.79
N ILE A 516 -9.09 0.11 -3.51
CA ILE A 516 -8.07 1.01 -2.94
C ILE A 516 -7.40 0.41 -1.69
N ARG A 517 -8.16 -0.32 -0.87
CA ARG A 517 -7.68 -1.04 0.31
C ARG A 517 -6.53 -2.02 0.03
N TYR A 518 -6.56 -2.72 -1.10
CA TYR A 518 -5.51 -3.69 -1.46
C TYR A 518 -4.25 -2.99 -1.95
N ALA A 519 -4.39 -1.84 -2.60
CA ALA A 519 -3.24 -1.00 -2.96
C ALA A 519 -2.54 -0.46 -1.72
N TYR A 520 -3.29 0.05 -0.73
CA TYR A 520 -2.71 0.48 0.54
C TYR A 520 -2.10 -0.68 1.32
N LEU A 521 -2.75 -1.83 1.40
CA LEU A 521 -2.18 -3.02 2.04
C LEU A 521 -0.85 -3.42 1.38
N PHE A 522 -0.80 -3.43 0.04
CA PHE A 522 0.42 -3.72 -0.69
C PHE A 522 1.53 -2.71 -0.37
N MET A 523 1.23 -1.41 -0.36
CA MET A 523 2.21 -0.37 -0.04
C MET A 523 2.67 -0.42 1.43
N ALA A 524 1.78 -0.76 2.36
CA ALA A 524 2.14 -0.97 3.76
C ALA A 524 3.09 -2.17 3.93
N LEU A 525 2.79 -3.29 3.25
CA LEU A 525 3.69 -4.44 3.21
C LEU A 525 5.05 -4.06 2.60
N ALA A 526 5.06 -3.27 1.52
CA ALA A 526 6.31 -2.81 0.91
C ALA A 526 7.11 -1.92 1.87
N GLY A 527 6.42 -1.06 2.65
CA GLY A 527 7.03 -0.25 3.71
C GLY A 527 7.70 -1.09 4.81
N PHE A 528 7.09 -2.20 5.24
CA PHE A 528 7.73 -3.12 6.20
C PHE A 528 9.02 -3.76 5.65
N TYR A 529 9.06 -4.09 4.35
CA TYR A 529 10.28 -4.59 3.72
C TYR A 529 11.36 -3.52 3.65
N ILE A 530 10.98 -2.29 3.29
CA ILE A 530 11.89 -1.14 3.29
C ILE A 530 12.47 -0.89 4.68
N TYR A 531 11.65 -0.98 5.73
CA TYR A 531 12.12 -0.89 7.11
C TYR A 531 13.19 -1.95 7.42
N ALA A 532 12.99 -3.19 6.98
CA ALA A 532 13.98 -4.25 7.16
C ALA A 532 15.26 -4.00 6.35
N LEU A 533 15.17 -3.50 5.12
CA LEU A 533 16.32 -3.09 4.31
C LEU A 533 17.11 -1.95 4.98
N ALA A 534 16.41 -1.02 5.62
CA ALA A 534 17.00 0.08 6.37
C ALA A 534 17.55 -0.33 7.74
N SER A 535 17.19 -1.51 8.26
CA SER A 535 17.70 -2.00 9.55
C SER A 535 19.17 -2.36 9.45
N HIS A 536 19.96 -2.04 10.48
CA HIS A 536 21.36 -2.47 10.60
C HIS A 536 21.51 -3.86 11.25
N VAL A 537 20.40 -4.57 11.42
CA VAL A 537 20.33 -5.82 12.17
C VAL A 537 20.23 -6.99 11.20
N TRP A 538 21.32 -7.73 11.04
CA TRP A 538 21.44 -8.80 10.02
C TRP A 538 20.32 -9.85 10.08
N TRP A 539 19.87 -10.22 11.29
CA TRP A 539 18.80 -11.21 11.43
C TRP A 539 17.45 -10.66 10.97
N GLN A 540 17.17 -9.37 11.17
CA GLN A 540 15.94 -8.74 10.65
C GLN A 540 15.95 -8.69 9.12
N GLN A 541 17.11 -8.42 8.53
CA GLN A 541 17.33 -8.42 7.08
C GLN A 541 17.10 -9.80 6.44
N ILE A 542 17.38 -10.90 7.15
CA ILE A 542 17.13 -12.28 6.67
C ILE A 542 15.70 -12.73 6.99
N THR A 543 15.20 -12.39 8.17
CA THR A 543 13.87 -12.80 8.64
C THR A 543 12.75 -12.22 7.79
N THR A 544 12.87 -10.96 7.41
CA THR A 544 11.79 -10.26 6.71
C THR A 544 11.51 -10.85 5.32
N PRO A 545 12.51 -11.08 4.44
CA PRO A 545 12.29 -11.78 3.17
C PRO A 545 11.67 -13.16 3.30
N ILE A 546 12.06 -13.95 4.30
CA ILE A 546 11.50 -15.29 4.52
C ILE A 546 10.02 -15.21 4.92
N LEU A 547 9.67 -14.32 5.84
CA LEU A 547 8.27 -14.10 6.24
C LEU A 547 7.44 -13.53 5.09
N CYS A 548 7.98 -12.56 4.33
CA CYS A 548 7.34 -12.03 3.13
C CYS A 548 7.16 -13.10 2.05
N GLY A 549 8.12 -14.01 1.88
CA GLY A 549 8.03 -15.15 0.97
C GLY A 549 6.91 -16.13 1.37
N ALA A 550 6.81 -16.44 2.66
CA ALA A 550 5.71 -17.26 3.18
C ALA A 550 4.36 -16.57 3.01
N LEU A 551 4.27 -15.26 3.26
CA LEU A 551 3.08 -14.47 3.00
C LEU A 551 2.72 -14.46 1.51
N ALA A 552 3.70 -14.28 0.62
CA ALA A 552 3.49 -14.32 -0.83
C ALA A 552 2.92 -15.66 -1.28
N PHE A 553 3.48 -16.78 -0.79
CA PHE A 553 2.97 -18.11 -1.07
C PHE A 553 1.54 -18.30 -0.53
N ALA A 554 1.27 -17.88 0.70
CA ALA A 554 -0.04 -17.98 1.33
C ALA A 554 -1.11 -17.18 0.58
N LEU A 555 -0.79 -15.94 0.17
CA LEU A 555 -1.66 -15.10 -0.63
C LEU A 555 -1.88 -15.70 -2.03
N TRP A 556 -0.84 -16.25 -2.64
CA TRP A 556 -0.95 -16.88 -3.96
C TRP A 556 -1.80 -18.14 -3.93
N GLN A 557 -1.69 -18.96 -2.89
CA GLN A 557 -2.54 -20.12 -2.67
C GLN A 557 -4.02 -19.70 -2.61
N LYS A 558 -4.33 -18.66 -1.81
CA LYS A 558 -5.69 -18.12 -1.68
C LYS A 558 -6.21 -17.46 -2.97
N ALA A 559 -5.35 -16.77 -3.71
CA ALA A 559 -5.69 -16.20 -5.00
C ALA A 559 -5.96 -17.29 -6.05
N SER A 560 -5.12 -18.33 -6.08
CA SER A 560 -5.24 -19.46 -7.01
C SER A 560 -6.52 -20.26 -6.78
N ASP A 561 -6.87 -20.52 -5.51
CA ASP A 561 -8.13 -21.18 -5.13
C ASP A 561 -9.36 -20.42 -5.67
N ARG A 562 -9.26 -19.11 -5.85
CA ARG A 562 -10.34 -18.25 -6.33
C ARG A 562 -10.47 -18.22 -7.85
N LEU A 563 -9.39 -18.45 -8.59
CA LEU A 563 -9.38 -18.29 -10.05
C LEU A 563 -10.50 -19.08 -10.73
N PRO A 564 -10.72 -20.39 -10.48
CA PRO A 564 -11.77 -21.15 -11.16
C PRO A 564 -13.21 -20.60 -10.99
N TYR A 565 -13.43 -19.77 -9.97
CA TYR A 565 -14.74 -19.24 -9.60
C TYR A 565 -14.98 -17.81 -10.11
N LEU A 566 -14.06 -17.20 -10.87
CA LEU A 566 -14.16 -15.78 -11.25
C LEU A 566 -15.28 -15.45 -12.26
N LEU A 567 -15.81 -16.44 -12.97
CA LEU A 567 -16.91 -16.27 -13.92
C LEU A 567 -18.29 -16.44 -13.26
N ASP A 568 -18.36 -17.07 -12.09
CA ASP A 568 -19.60 -17.26 -11.34
C ASP A 568 -19.60 -16.34 -10.10
N PRO A 569 -20.42 -15.28 -10.08
CA PRO A 569 -20.45 -14.34 -8.96
C PRO A 569 -20.97 -14.94 -7.65
N THR A 570 -21.65 -16.10 -7.71
CA THR A 570 -22.25 -16.77 -6.56
C THR A 570 -21.40 -17.93 -6.02
N ALA A 571 -20.50 -18.47 -6.83
CA ALA A 571 -19.65 -19.58 -6.42
C ALA A 571 -18.41 -19.10 -5.66
N THR A 572 -18.00 -19.87 -4.64
CA THR A 572 -16.79 -19.61 -3.85
C THR A 572 -16.02 -20.90 -3.59
N PRO A 573 -14.69 -20.83 -3.46
CA PRO A 573 -13.89 -22.01 -3.14
C PRO A 573 -14.29 -22.57 -1.77
N PRO A 574 -14.30 -23.90 -1.60
CA PRO A 574 -14.54 -24.52 -0.30
C PRO A 574 -13.49 -24.08 0.72
N SER A 575 -13.91 -23.84 1.97
CA SER A 575 -12.98 -23.50 3.05
C SER A 575 -12.06 -24.69 3.35
N GLN A 576 -10.75 -24.49 3.26
CA GLN A 576 -9.72 -25.49 3.56
C GLN A 576 -8.55 -24.82 4.28
N VAL A 577 -7.89 -25.54 5.18
CA VAL A 577 -6.69 -25.03 5.85
C VAL A 577 -5.62 -24.68 4.81
N SER A 578 -5.06 -23.47 4.91
CA SER A 578 -4.05 -22.91 4.01
C SER A 578 -2.84 -22.42 4.81
N LEU A 579 -1.73 -22.12 4.13
CA LEU A 579 -0.59 -21.49 4.81
C LEU A 579 -0.99 -20.17 5.48
N ALA A 580 -1.94 -19.42 4.90
CA ALA A 580 -2.42 -18.17 5.47
C ALA A 580 -3.02 -18.37 6.87
N ASP A 581 -3.76 -19.45 7.10
CA ASP A 581 -4.34 -19.76 8.41
C ASP A 581 -3.26 -20.04 9.44
N GLY A 582 -2.18 -20.73 9.03
CA GLY A 582 -1.00 -20.96 9.89
C GLY A 582 -0.25 -19.67 10.24
N LEU A 583 -0.03 -18.78 9.26
CA LEU A 583 0.62 -17.48 9.50
C LEU A 583 -0.25 -16.56 10.38
N ILE A 584 -1.58 -16.57 10.19
CA ILE A 584 -2.52 -15.84 11.05
C ILE A 584 -2.47 -16.39 12.47
N ALA A 585 -2.47 -17.72 12.64
CA ALA A 585 -2.37 -18.34 13.95
C ALA A 585 -1.04 -18.00 14.65
N ALA A 586 0.08 -18.03 13.94
CA ALA A 586 1.38 -17.64 14.48
C ALA A 586 1.39 -16.16 14.91
N MET A 587 0.89 -15.25 14.06
CA MET A 587 0.84 -13.83 14.38
C MET A 587 -0.09 -13.54 15.57
N LEU A 588 -1.27 -14.17 15.60
CA LEU A 588 -2.21 -14.08 16.71
C LEU A 588 -1.56 -14.56 18.02
N PHE A 589 -0.86 -15.68 17.96
CA PHE A 589 -0.16 -16.25 19.10
C PHE A 589 0.88 -15.29 19.69
N PHE A 590 1.76 -14.72 18.85
CA PHE A 590 2.78 -13.76 19.31
C PHE A 590 2.19 -12.44 19.82
N VAL A 591 1.16 -11.91 19.14
CA VAL A 591 0.49 -10.67 19.58
C VAL A 591 -0.18 -10.88 20.94
N LEU A 592 -0.91 -11.99 21.10
CA LEU A 592 -1.54 -12.32 22.38
C LEU A 592 -0.52 -12.57 23.49
N GLN A 593 0.64 -13.16 23.16
CA GLN A 593 1.72 -13.34 24.12
C GLN A 593 2.26 -11.99 24.62
N PHE A 594 2.44 -11.01 23.73
CA PHE A 594 2.87 -9.66 24.11
C PHE A 594 1.83 -8.96 24.99
N ILE A 595 0.55 -9.02 24.60
CA ILE A 595 -0.56 -8.44 25.37
C ILE A 595 -0.66 -9.10 26.76
N ALA A 596 -0.68 -10.42 26.80
CA ALA A 596 -0.76 -11.17 28.06
C ALA A 596 0.47 -10.90 28.95
N GLY A 597 1.67 -10.85 28.37
CA GLY A 597 2.89 -10.49 29.09
C GLY A 597 2.83 -9.09 29.70
N TYR A 598 2.32 -8.10 28.96
CA TYR A 598 2.12 -6.74 29.47
C TYR A 598 1.11 -6.69 30.62
N VAL A 599 -0.06 -7.32 30.45
CA VAL A 599 -1.12 -7.36 31.48
C VAL A 599 -0.65 -8.10 32.73
N LEU A 600 -0.02 -9.28 32.59
CA LEU A 600 0.47 -10.08 33.70
C LEU A 600 1.60 -9.39 34.47
N LYS A 601 2.44 -8.60 33.78
CA LYS A 601 3.48 -7.79 34.44
C LYS A 601 2.88 -6.77 35.40
N GLN A 602 1.68 -6.26 35.13
CA GLN A 602 1.00 -5.26 35.96
C GLN A 602 0.13 -5.88 37.06
N THR A 603 -0.37 -7.09 36.85
CA THR A 603 -1.42 -7.69 37.70
C THR A 603 -0.93 -8.85 38.58
N VAL A 604 0.16 -9.53 38.19
CA VAL A 604 0.62 -10.75 38.86
C VAL A 604 2.08 -10.60 39.33
N HIS A 605 2.26 -10.54 40.64
CA HIS A 605 3.57 -10.42 41.29
C HIS A 605 4.25 -11.78 41.53
N VAL A 606 4.46 -12.55 40.46
CA VAL A 606 5.25 -13.80 40.48
C VAL A 606 6.62 -13.60 39.84
N ASP A 607 7.46 -14.64 39.79
CA ASP A 607 8.73 -14.56 39.06
C ASP A 607 8.52 -14.34 37.55
N ALA A 608 9.55 -13.82 36.88
CA ALA A 608 9.46 -13.46 35.46
C ALA A 608 9.17 -14.66 34.55
N PHE A 609 9.72 -15.84 34.84
CA PHE A 609 9.51 -17.03 34.03
C PHE A 609 8.09 -17.57 34.18
N THR A 610 7.53 -17.56 35.39
CA THR A 610 6.13 -17.94 35.63
C THR A 610 5.17 -17.00 34.90
N ARG A 611 5.42 -15.69 34.88
CA ARG A 611 4.63 -14.75 34.06
C ARG A 611 4.71 -15.07 32.57
N VAL A 612 5.90 -15.38 32.07
CA VAL A 612 6.10 -15.76 30.65
C VAL A 612 5.34 -17.06 30.34
N LEU A 613 5.43 -18.07 31.21
CA LEU A 613 4.68 -19.32 31.08
C LEU A 613 3.17 -19.08 31.03
N LEU A 614 2.61 -18.31 31.98
CA LEU A 614 1.20 -17.98 32.01
C LEU A 614 0.76 -17.23 30.75
N GLY A 615 1.54 -16.22 30.35
CA GLY A 615 1.27 -15.46 29.11
C GLY A 615 1.30 -16.34 27.87
N TYR A 616 2.26 -17.27 27.80
CA TYR A 616 2.42 -18.22 26.71
C TYR A 616 1.24 -19.21 26.64
N VAL A 617 0.85 -19.81 27.76
CA VAL A 617 -0.29 -20.75 27.83
C VAL A 617 -1.60 -20.05 27.49
N CYS A 618 -1.84 -18.87 28.04
CA CYS A 618 -3.04 -18.08 27.74
C CYS A 618 -3.12 -17.71 26.26
N ALA A 619 -2.03 -17.19 25.69
CA ALA A 619 -1.98 -16.85 24.28
C ALA A 619 -2.20 -18.07 23.37
N GLY A 620 -1.59 -19.21 23.72
CA GLY A 620 -1.70 -20.46 22.98
C GLY A 620 -3.11 -21.03 23.02
N ALA A 621 -3.72 -21.09 24.21
CA ALA A 621 -5.08 -21.58 24.41
C ALA A 621 -6.10 -20.71 23.66
N VAL A 622 -6.00 -19.39 23.78
CA VAL A 622 -6.89 -18.44 23.07
C VAL A 622 -6.73 -18.59 21.56
N THR A 623 -5.49 -18.66 21.05
CA THR A 623 -5.23 -18.88 19.61
C THR A 623 -5.84 -20.20 19.13
N TYR A 624 -5.64 -21.29 19.87
CA TYR A 624 -6.19 -22.60 19.53
C TYR A 624 -7.72 -22.58 19.47
N LEU A 625 -8.37 -22.00 20.49
CA LEU A 625 -9.84 -21.90 20.57
C LEU A 625 -10.41 -21.03 19.45
N LEU A 626 -9.82 -19.87 19.16
CA LEU A 626 -10.26 -18.99 18.09
C LEU A 626 -10.10 -19.65 16.71
N MET A 627 -9.00 -20.35 16.47
CA MET A 627 -8.80 -21.07 15.20
C MET A 627 -9.79 -22.23 15.06
N ARG A 628 -10.01 -23.01 16.13
CA ARG A 628 -10.97 -24.13 16.10
C ARG A 628 -12.40 -23.67 15.89
N THR A 629 -12.83 -22.62 16.57
CA THR A 629 -14.18 -22.03 16.39
C THR A 629 -14.36 -21.42 15.00
N ALA A 630 -13.33 -20.76 14.46
CA ALA A 630 -13.32 -20.26 13.08
C ALA A 630 -13.43 -21.41 12.07
N PHE A 631 -12.67 -22.49 12.22
CA PHE A 631 -12.74 -23.64 11.33
C PHE A 631 -14.07 -24.38 11.40
N TRP A 632 -14.67 -24.47 12.59
CA TRP A 632 -15.99 -25.07 12.76
C TRP A 632 -17.09 -24.23 12.10
N SER A 633 -17.11 -22.91 12.36
CA SER A 633 -18.10 -22.00 11.77
C SER A 633 -17.99 -21.89 10.23
N LEU A 634 -16.77 -21.98 9.69
CA LEU A 634 -16.52 -21.96 8.25
C LEU A 634 -16.59 -23.35 7.58
N LYS A 635 -16.88 -24.41 8.35
CA LYS A 635 -16.87 -25.81 7.89
C LYS A 635 -15.58 -26.16 7.12
N THR A 636 -14.45 -25.70 7.63
CA THR A 636 -13.13 -25.84 7.00
C THR A 636 -12.72 -27.31 6.93
N ARG A 637 -12.24 -27.75 5.76
CA ARG A 637 -11.69 -29.10 5.58
C ARG A 637 -10.18 -29.14 5.87
N GLY A 638 -9.67 -30.33 6.18
CA GLY A 638 -8.23 -30.54 6.41
C GLY A 638 -7.73 -30.03 7.77
N ILE A 639 -8.61 -29.98 8.77
CA ILE A 639 -8.24 -29.56 10.12
C ILE A 639 -7.29 -30.61 10.73
N PRO A 640 -6.17 -30.21 11.36
CA PRO A 640 -5.22 -31.17 11.89
C PRO A 640 -5.81 -32.03 13.02
N HIS A 641 -5.45 -33.31 13.01
CA HIS A 641 -5.84 -34.29 14.02
C HIS A 641 -4.76 -34.41 15.10
N VAL A 642 -5.16 -34.25 16.37
CA VAL A 642 -4.24 -34.44 17.51
C VAL A 642 -3.98 -35.93 17.74
N LEU A 643 -5.07 -36.70 17.80
CA LEU A 643 -5.07 -38.15 17.95
C LEU A 643 -5.37 -38.85 16.62
N GLY A 644 -4.98 -40.11 16.54
CA GLY A 644 -5.15 -40.97 15.38
C GLY A 644 -4.88 -42.43 15.77
N PRO A 645 -4.78 -43.35 14.81
CA PRO A 645 -4.65 -44.77 15.09
C PRO A 645 -3.29 -45.10 15.75
N GLN A 646 -3.31 -45.96 16.77
CA GLN A 646 -2.12 -46.43 17.50
C GLN A 646 -1.28 -45.31 18.15
N PRO A 647 -1.87 -44.49 19.05
CA PRO A 647 -1.20 -43.32 19.62
C PRO A 647 0.09 -43.67 20.37
N ILE A 648 0.13 -44.80 21.09
CA ILE A 648 1.30 -45.23 21.86
C ILE A 648 2.52 -45.45 20.94
N ARG A 649 2.34 -46.17 19.81
CA ARG A 649 3.41 -46.40 18.83
C ARG A 649 3.85 -45.10 18.15
N ALA A 650 2.91 -44.18 17.92
CA ALA A 650 3.21 -42.88 17.34
C ALA A 650 4.04 -42.01 18.30
N VAL A 651 3.70 -42.01 19.59
CA VAL A 651 4.45 -41.32 20.66
C VAL A 651 5.84 -41.94 20.84
N ALA A 652 5.96 -43.27 20.89
CA ALA A 652 7.26 -43.93 21.00
C ALA A 652 8.18 -43.61 19.79
N TYR A 653 7.62 -43.62 18.58
CA TYR A 653 8.35 -43.21 17.38
C TYR A 653 8.77 -41.73 17.43
N GLY A 654 7.86 -40.85 17.86
CA GLY A 654 8.16 -39.44 18.05
C GLY A 654 9.26 -39.21 19.08
N ALA A 655 9.18 -39.88 20.23
CA ALA A 655 10.20 -39.83 21.28
C ALA A 655 11.58 -40.29 20.77
N ALA A 656 11.65 -41.38 19.99
CA ALA A 656 12.91 -41.84 19.39
C ALA A 656 13.53 -40.80 18.45
N ILE A 657 12.73 -40.17 17.59
CA ILE A 657 13.21 -39.04 16.76
C ILE A 657 13.59 -37.84 17.63
N GLY A 658 12.87 -37.59 18.72
CA GLY A 658 13.19 -36.54 19.68
C GLY A 658 14.56 -36.72 20.33
N VAL A 659 14.94 -37.95 20.67
CA VAL A 659 16.29 -38.30 21.17
C VAL A 659 17.35 -38.01 20.10
N LEU A 660 17.11 -38.39 18.84
CA LEU A 660 18.04 -38.10 17.74
C LEU A 660 18.22 -36.59 17.53
N CYS A 661 17.12 -35.83 17.48
CA CYS A 661 17.19 -34.36 17.41
C CYS A 661 17.89 -33.78 18.64
N GLY A 662 17.65 -34.34 19.83
CA GLY A 662 18.28 -33.92 21.08
C GLY A 662 19.79 -34.09 21.03
N GLY A 663 20.26 -35.21 20.48
CA GLY A 663 21.68 -35.46 20.23
C GLY A 663 22.33 -34.43 19.29
N VAL A 664 21.63 -34.02 18.22
CA VAL A 664 22.07 -32.93 17.33
C VAL A 664 22.15 -31.60 18.09
N GLY A 665 21.16 -31.30 18.95
CA GLY A 665 21.16 -30.12 19.81
C GLY A 665 22.32 -30.10 20.80
N LEU A 666 22.62 -31.23 21.44
CA LEU A 666 23.77 -31.37 22.35
C LEU A 666 25.10 -31.20 21.64
N LEU A 667 25.26 -31.79 20.44
CA LEU A 667 26.44 -31.59 19.60
C LEU A 667 26.65 -30.10 19.26
N TYR A 668 25.57 -29.40 18.91
CA TYR A 668 25.62 -27.96 18.67
C TYR A 668 26.04 -27.17 19.92
N LEU A 669 25.46 -27.46 21.08
CA LEU A 669 25.84 -26.81 22.33
C LEU A 669 27.30 -27.09 22.71
N TRP A 670 27.77 -28.32 22.51
CA TRP A 670 29.17 -28.68 22.73
C TRP A 670 30.12 -27.88 21.81
N LEU A 671 29.81 -27.80 20.51
CA LEU A 671 30.60 -26.99 19.56
C LEU A 671 30.63 -25.52 19.96
N THR A 672 29.47 -24.93 20.26
CA THR A 672 29.40 -23.50 20.61
C THR A 672 30.17 -23.17 21.88
N ARG A 673 30.17 -24.05 22.90
CA ARG A 673 30.99 -23.88 24.10
C ARG A 673 32.47 -24.04 23.80
N ARG A 674 32.85 -25.03 22.99
CA ARG A 674 34.24 -25.28 22.62
C ARG A 674 34.89 -24.09 21.90
N TYR A 675 34.12 -23.38 21.08
CA TYR A 675 34.59 -22.21 20.31
C TYR A 675 34.20 -20.85 20.93
N GLY A 676 33.65 -20.83 22.15
CA GLY A 676 33.36 -19.58 22.87
C GLY A 676 32.17 -18.75 22.36
N PHE A 677 31.24 -19.38 21.61
CA PHE A 677 30.03 -18.74 21.07
C PHE A 677 28.75 -18.99 21.88
N ALA A 678 28.85 -19.70 23.01
CA ALA A 678 27.68 -20.00 23.85
C ALA A 678 27.19 -18.74 24.57
N PRO A 679 25.87 -18.45 24.57
CA PRO A 679 25.33 -17.31 25.30
C PRO A 679 25.47 -17.53 26.81
N ALA A 680 25.70 -16.44 27.54
CA ALA A 680 25.72 -16.46 29.00
C ALA A 680 24.37 -16.93 29.55
N ILE A 681 24.40 -17.79 30.55
CA ILE A 681 23.18 -18.28 31.20
C ILE A 681 22.66 -17.20 32.14
N PRO A 682 21.39 -16.75 32.01
CA PRO A 682 20.88 -15.68 32.87
C PRO A 682 20.85 -16.10 34.35
N PRO A 683 21.28 -15.23 35.28
CA PRO A 683 21.37 -15.54 36.71
C PRO A 683 19.99 -15.82 37.35
N THR A 684 18.91 -15.38 36.70
CA THR A 684 17.52 -15.65 37.12
C THR A 684 17.14 -17.13 37.08
N LEU A 685 17.87 -17.95 36.32
CA LEU A 685 17.68 -19.42 36.24
C LEU A 685 18.22 -20.18 37.46
N LEU A 686 18.88 -19.49 38.40
CA LEU A 686 19.35 -20.07 39.66
C LEU A 686 18.19 -20.37 40.64
N SER A 687 17.01 -19.77 40.45
CA SER A 687 15.84 -20.04 41.31
C SER A 687 15.10 -21.33 40.91
N PRO A 688 14.65 -22.17 41.88
CA PRO A 688 13.90 -23.40 41.58
C PRO A 688 12.59 -23.16 40.83
N SER A 689 11.86 -22.09 41.17
CA SER A 689 10.60 -21.73 40.51
C SER A 689 10.82 -21.36 39.03
N ALA A 690 11.87 -20.59 38.72
CA ALA A 690 12.20 -20.26 37.33
C ALA A 690 12.54 -21.51 36.51
N ARG A 691 13.27 -22.47 37.09
CA ARG A 691 13.58 -23.75 36.41
C ARG A 691 12.33 -24.56 36.14
N LEU A 692 11.44 -24.69 37.13
CA LEU A 692 10.17 -25.41 36.95
C LEU A 692 9.30 -24.74 35.88
N ALA A 693 9.19 -23.41 35.92
CA ALA A 693 8.44 -22.65 34.93
C ALA A 693 9.03 -22.77 33.51
N LEU A 694 10.36 -22.75 33.37
CA LEU A 694 11.04 -22.98 32.11
C LEU A 694 10.78 -24.39 31.57
N CYS A 695 10.89 -25.42 32.41
CA CYS A 695 10.60 -26.80 32.03
C CYS A 695 9.13 -26.97 31.63
N ALA A 696 8.19 -26.44 32.40
CA ALA A 696 6.76 -26.49 32.07
C ALA A 696 6.46 -25.77 30.74
N LEU A 697 7.13 -24.64 30.48
CA LEU A 697 6.98 -23.92 29.22
C LEU A 697 7.54 -24.73 28.06
N THR A 698 8.80 -25.13 28.13
CA THR A 698 9.53 -25.71 27.01
C THR A 698 9.18 -27.18 26.76
N VAL A 699 8.92 -27.98 27.80
CA VAL A 699 8.65 -29.42 27.65
C VAL A 699 7.15 -29.71 27.48
N CYS A 700 6.27 -28.86 28.03
CA CYS A 700 4.82 -29.08 27.97
C CYS A 700 4.10 -28.09 27.07
N ALA A 701 4.16 -26.79 27.37
CA ALA A 701 3.34 -25.79 26.67
C ALA A 701 3.76 -25.57 25.21
N ALA A 702 5.07 -25.39 24.96
CA ALA A 702 5.60 -25.11 23.63
C ALA A 702 5.31 -26.24 22.63
N PRO A 703 5.55 -27.54 22.95
CA PRO A 703 5.18 -28.62 22.05
C PRO A 703 3.70 -28.63 21.69
N VAL A 704 2.79 -28.33 22.62
CA VAL A 704 1.35 -28.34 22.34
C VAL A 704 0.96 -27.22 21.37
N PHE A 705 1.35 -25.98 21.66
CA PHE A 705 0.90 -24.82 20.90
C PHE A 705 1.70 -24.63 19.60
N GLU A 706 3.01 -24.83 19.62
CA GLU A 706 3.85 -24.66 18.44
C GLU A 706 3.61 -25.77 17.42
N GLU A 707 3.46 -27.04 17.83
CA GLU A 707 3.18 -28.10 16.86
C GLU A 707 1.79 -27.94 16.22
N PHE A 708 0.80 -27.43 16.96
CA PHE A 708 -0.49 -27.07 16.37
C PHE A 708 -0.34 -26.02 15.27
N VAL A 709 0.37 -24.91 15.53
CA VAL A 709 0.57 -23.83 14.55
C VAL A 709 1.45 -24.29 13.39
N PHE A 710 2.64 -24.81 13.67
CA PHE A 710 3.65 -25.04 12.65
C PHE A 710 3.46 -26.35 11.89
N ARG A 711 3.04 -27.44 12.54
CA ARG A 711 2.91 -28.75 11.88
C ARG A 711 1.46 -28.99 11.45
N GLY A 712 0.52 -28.58 12.29
CA GLY A 712 -0.90 -28.64 11.97
C GLY A 712 -1.30 -27.69 10.84
N LEU A 713 -0.96 -26.40 10.95
CA LEU A 713 -1.44 -25.37 10.03
C LEU A 713 -0.41 -24.99 8.96
N ILE A 714 0.81 -24.61 9.34
CA ILE A 714 1.83 -24.14 8.36
C ILE A 714 2.28 -25.28 7.44
N PHE A 715 2.79 -26.38 7.99
CA PHE A 715 3.20 -27.55 7.19
C PHE A 715 2.01 -28.14 6.42
N GLY A 716 0.86 -28.34 7.09
CA GLY A 716 -0.37 -28.82 6.43
C GLY A 716 -0.81 -27.92 5.28
N GLY A 717 -0.74 -26.60 5.46
CA GLY A 717 -1.04 -25.60 4.44
C GLY A 717 -0.08 -25.62 3.25
N MET A 718 1.23 -25.78 3.50
CA MET A 718 2.26 -25.94 2.46
C MET A 718 2.10 -27.23 1.65
N ARG A 719 1.72 -28.34 2.32
CA ARG A 719 1.52 -29.66 1.69
C ARG A 719 0.42 -29.69 0.62
N ARG A 720 -0.44 -28.68 0.56
CA ARG A 720 -1.45 -28.52 -0.49
C ARG A 720 -0.86 -28.15 -1.85
N SER A 721 0.26 -27.42 -1.88
CA SER A 721 0.85 -26.93 -3.14
C SER A 721 2.31 -27.31 -3.32
N LEU A 722 2.97 -27.85 -2.28
CA LEU A 722 4.36 -28.28 -2.32
C LEU A 722 4.51 -29.79 -2.04
N ASN A 723 5.59 -30.35 -2.55
CA ASN A 723 6.01 -31.70 -2.18
C ASN A 723 6.41 -31.77 -0.69
N VAL A 724 6.56 -32.99 -0.16
CA VAL A 724 6.83 -33.23 1.28
C VAL A 724 8.10 -32.50 1.71
N LEU A 725 9.17 -32.60 0.91
CA LEU A 725 10.48 -32.06 1.24
C LEU A 725 10.45 -30.53 1.35
N LEU A 726 9.90 -29.84 0.35
CA LEU A 726 9.80 -28.37 0.35
C LEU A 726 8.86 -27.88 1.46
N SER A 727 7.81 -28.63 1.77
CA SER A 727 6.92 -28.30 2.90
C SER A 727 7.65 -28.43 4.23
N ALA A 728 8.46 -29.48 4.42
CA ALA A 728 9.21 -29.70 5.65
C ALA A 728 10.31 -28.65 5.84
N LEU A 729 11.09 -28.37 4.80
CA LEU A 729 12.11 -27.32 4.80
C LEU A 729 11.48 -25.95 5.08
N GLY A 730 10.39 -25.61 4.39
CA GLY A 730 9.69 -24.34 4.56
C GLY A 730 9.08 -24.16 5.96
N SER A 731 8.41 -25.18 6.50
CA SER A 731 7.85 -25.12 7.85
C SER A 731 8.93 -25.09 8.93
N ALA A 732 10.02 -25.83 8.75
CA ALA A 732 11.16 -25.83 9.67
C ALA A 732 11.89 -24.49 9.67
N ALA A 733 12.05 -23.86 8.49
CA ALA A 733 12.64 -22.52 8.38
C ALA A 733 11.78 -21.47 9.09
N LEU A 734 10.46 -21.47 8.85
CA LEU A 734 9.53 -20.57 9.57
C LEU A 734 9.51 -20.82 11.07
N PHE A 735 9.69 -22.08 11.48
CA PHE A 735 9.79 -22.43 12.89
C PHE A 735 11.07 -21.92 13.53
N ALA A 736 12.21 -22.10 12.87
CA ALA A 736 13.50 -21.62 13.36
C ALA A 736 13.56 -20.09 13.46
N ILE A 737 13.00 -19.37 12.48
CA ILE A 737 13.24 -17.93 12.34
C ILE A 737 12.56 -17.04 13.37
N VAL A 738 11.54 -17.57 14.05
CA VAL A 738 10.86 -16.89 15.16
C VAL A 738 11.59 -17.08 16.50
N HIS A 739 12.67 -17.86 16.51
CA HIS A 739 13.51 -18.09 17.68
C HIS A 739 14.75 -17.19 17.68
N PRO A 740 15.41 -17.00 18.84
CA PRO A 740 16.67 -16.28 18.92
C PRO A 740 17.71 -16.83 17.93
N PRO A 741 18.56 -15.98 17.31
CA PRO A 741 19.54 -16.38 16.30
C PRO A 741 20.41 -17.58 16.71
N PHE A 742 20.83 -17.63 17.97
CA PHE A 742 21.63 -18.73 18.53
C PHE A 742 20.92 -20.10 18.46
N SER A 743 19.60 -20.13 18.59
CA SER A 743 18.83 -21.38 18.58
C SER A 743 18.29 -21.77 17.20
N MET A 744 18.42 -20.93 16.18
CA MET A 744 17.80 -21.16 14.87
C MET A 744 18.22 -22.48 14.23
N LEU A 745 19.52 -22.81 14.23
CA LEU A 745 20.04 -24.02 13.60
C LEU A 745 19.53 -25.33 14.25
N PRO A 746 19.64 -25.53 15.57
CA PRO A 746 19.14 -26.75 16.19
C PRO A 746 17.59 -26.81 16.19
N VAL A 747 16.90 -25.67 16.28
CA VAL A 747 15.43 -25.60 16.12
C VAL A 747 14.99 -25.94 14.69
N PHE A 748 15.78 -25.58 13.68
CA PHE A 748 15.53 -25.99 12.30
C PHE A 748 15.60 -27.52 12.15
N ALA A 749 16.62 -28.16 12.75
CA ALA A 749 16.75 -29.62 12.76
C ALA A 749 15.55 -30.30 13.47
N LEU A 750 15.12 -29.77 14.62
CA LEU A 750 13.88 -30.19 15.28
C LEU A 750 12.66 -30.01 14.36
N GLY A 751 12.60 -28.88 13.65
CA GLY A 751 11.61 -28.56 12.62
C GLY A 751 11.47 -29.66 11.57
N LEU A 752 12.59 -30.15 11.07
CA LEU A 752 12.62 -31.26 10.12
C LEU A 752 12.17 -32.58 10.75
N GLY A 753 12.64 -32.90 11.96
CA GLY A 753 12.26 -34.13 12.67
C GLY A 753 10.77 -34.22 12.97
N THR A 754 10.19 -33.15 13.51
CA THR A 754 8.75 -33.04 13.80
C THR A 754 7.88 -33.04 12.53
N ALA A 755 8.34 -32.43 11.42
CA ALA A 755 7.66 -32.49 10.12
C ALA A 755 7.73 -33.90 9.52
N TRP A 756 8.86 -34.60 9.65
CA TRP A 756 9.02 -35.99 9.23
C TRP A 756 8.05 -36.92 9.98
N VAL A 757 8.02 -36.82 11.31
CA VAL A 757 7.13 -37.61 12.16
C VAL A 757 5.66 -37.34 11.83
N TYR A 758 5.28 -36.07 11.68
CA TYR A 758 3.92 -35.70 11.28
C TYR A 758 3.56 -36.25 9.90
N GLY A 759 4.47 -36.14 8.93
CA GLY A 759 4.25 -36.66 7.57
C GLY A 759 4.02 -38.17 7.52
N ARG A 760 4.68 -38.94 8.42
CA ARG A 760 4.53 -40.39 8.54
C ARG A 760 3.30 -40.81 9.35
N LYS A 761 3.05 -40.18 10.50
CA LYS A 761 2.02 -40.60 11.46
C LYS A 761 0.68 -39.87 11.28
N LYS A 762 0.66 -38.72 10.61
CA LYS A 762 -0.51 -37.84 10.42
C LYS A 762 -1.22 -37.48 11.74
N MET A 763 -0.46 -37.36 12.81
CA MET A 763 -0.94 -37.07 14.17
C MET A 763 -0.04 -36.03 14.82
N LEU A 764 -0.62 -34.95 15.36
CA LEU A 764 0.18 -33.92 16.04
C LEU A 764 0.84 -34.45 17.32
N LEU A 765 0.19 -35.37 18.04
CA LEU A 765 0.73 -35.92 19.29
C LEU A 765 2.14 -36.52 19.13
N ALA A 766 2.43 -37.13 17.96
CA ALA A 766 3.75 -37.68 17.68
C ALA A 766 4.83 -36.59 17.53
N SER A 767 4.48 -35.47 16.88
CA SER A 767 5.37 -34.31 16.77
C SER A 767 5.52 -33.59 18.11
N MET A 768 4.44 -33.50 18.90
CA MET A 768 4.49 -32.98 20.28
C MET A 768 5.46 -33.79 21.14
N ALA A 769 5.41 -35.13 21.06
CA ALA A 769 6.35 -35.99 21.77
C ALA A 769 7.80 -35.79 21.31
N THR A 770 8.03 -35.68 19.99
CA THR A 770 9.37 -35.40 19.42
C THR A 770 9.94 -34.10 20.00
N HIS A 771 9.13 -33.04 20.00
CA HIS A 771 9.50 -31.72 20.46
C HIS A 771 9.72 -31.69 21.98
N ALA A 772 8.81 -32.30 22.76
CA ALA A 772 8.94 -32.39 24.22
C ALA A 772 10.24 -33.10 24.64
N VAL A 773 10.56 -34.25 24.01
CA VAL A 773 11.78 -35.01 24.31
C VAL A 773 13.03 -34.22 23.92
N TYR A 774 13.04 -33.59 22.74
CA TYR A 774 14.14 -32.71 22.33
C TYR A 774 14.37 -31.58 23.36
N ASN A 775 13.32 -30.87 23.77
CA ASN A 775 13.43 -29.77 24.72
C ASN A 775 13.88 -30.28 26.09
N ALA A 776 13.36 -31.41 26.56
CA ALA A 776 13.79 -32.01 27.82
C ALA A 776 15.29 -32.32 27.84
N ILE A 777 15.84 -32.84 26.74
CA ILE A 777 17.27 -33.14 26.61
C ILE A 777 18.10 -31.84 26.60
N VAL A 778 17.76 -30.90 25.72
CA VAL A 778 18.55 -29.67 25.51
C VAL A 778 18.50 -28.74 26.73
N VAL A 779 17.29 -28.50 27.26
CA VAL A 779 17.10 -27.65 28.46
C VAL A 779 17.66 -28.36 29.69
N GLY A 780 17.43 -29.67 29.83
CA GLY A 780 17.96 -30.45 30.94
C GLY A 780 19.50 -30.41 31.01
N PHE A 781 20.17 -30.53 29.85
CA PHE A 781 21.62 -30.39 29.77
C PHE A 781 22.11 -28.99 30.16
N GLN A 782 21.45 -27.93 29.69
CA GLN A 782 21.80 -26.57 30.07
C GLN A 782 21.65 -26.33 31.58
N LEU A 783 20.56 -26.84 32.17
CA LEU A 783 20.32 -26.74 33.62
C LEU A 783 21.34 -27.56 34.44
N ALA A 784 21.75 -28.73 33.96
CA ALA A 784 22.78 -29.54 34.63
C ALA A 784 24.13 -28.79 34.68
N THR A 785 24.44 -28.05 33.61
CA THR A 785 25.71 -27.31 33.50
C THR A 785 25.71 -25.96 34.23
N LEU A 786 24.62 -25.58 34.92
CA LEU A 786 24.61 -24.42 35.82
C LEU A 786 25.47 -24.66 37.08
N TYR A 787 25.73 -25.92 37.41
CA TYR A 787 26.41 -26.35 38.64
C TYR A 787 27.87 -26.78 38.41
N THR A 788 28.35 -26.66 37.18
CA THR A 788 29.70 -27.01 36.71
C THR A 788 30.36 -25.78 36.12
#